data_AF-A0A7C4UQR2-F1
#
_entry.id   AF-A0A7C4UQR2-F1
#
_cell.length_a   1.000
_cell.length_b   1.000
_cell.length_c   1.000
_cell.angle_alpha   90.00
_cell.angle_beta   90.00
_cell.angle_gamma   90.00
#
_symmetry.space_group_name_H-M   'P 1'
#
loop_
_entity.id
_entity.type
_entity.pdbx_description
1 polymer ?
#
loop_
_entity_poly.entity_id
_entity_poly.type
_entity_poly.pdbx_seq_one_letter_code
_entity_poly.pdbx_strand_id
1 'polypeptide(L)'
;MKINDSKKTVYGVFLLFLLMFSFQSFAFFPSGGFDEFNVLRLARWPFYELDTNNDGKITVGEGVGVYIEEGKRGFKPEEIEDIISAIEVWNSVPTSYASVRIAGYYQDPLSLTIPDALPTISMYVTEADVTDETIEADPETVDVGGGILAVTITLFTVTDTLYEVNGQIYPLSAGMIIDRDIVVSATAHRTGVEGIKADLKSTLVHELGHFLGLDHTPLNNLRAVYLTPTDELPAYLVENEVVWMTLPNGEAKYVGATPTMFPIYFEVELPNGTREDGGKDLAPDDISGISWLYPRGAQENFFDIRHEARSRTRRGSGIPSIPLPGGHVVAWADVDNNGYTTRVPLFSTLVGLYEPLINKQLQGKFNLIGLWKTMEVPGKQGEIFTPTYTLTLSPMNGTGLDRQAPPGMSPSYVDSIQGPNSYSVTTRSDSDYQVSFMSEVFHEVENIIDVSKKDAGTPLVWNFAMNTVVSAVSGRTIPQMRPYLKPMFGDPNDVCPLNIIEVNTGTGGGTTTTPTTPTTPTIPTGGSISFTNDLRSFRDTFLMNSDLGLVLVDMYYTIAPILARAMLKDEFVMKIAIGVVLMILNSKWLIYVIGVVLLLLTSFWGIVRMRAGRSRTTRLFQGGSRRLFLIFMLLNFGLLPTVSSRIAYLTTEQLVEASDAVVSSKVVSVNSYMTKNMKIYTDVEIEVIDTIKGDINEGSSLVFTIIGGETNGFVMVCSEMPKFNEGDEVIVYLRYLPKSKKWTLYAGTRSVTSVNTDETTGKKYVMPYSEIDMLYFNQDKKVVSKSSAGEEDSNEGNIPYEEYIKYLKNLKSK
;
A
#
# COMPACT_ATOMS: atom_id res chain seq x y z
N MET A 1 13.92 -58.83 20.40
CA MET A 1 13.12 -58.93 19.15
C MET A 1 12.48 -57.56 18.90
N LYS A 2 12.65 -57.05 17.68
CA LYS A 2 12.42 -55.69 17.17
C LYS A 2 11.14 -55.00 17.68
N ILE A 3 11.24 -53.71 18.02
CA ILE A 3 10.16 -52.73 17.79
C ILE A 3 10.80 -51.45 17.20
N ASN A 4 10.24 -51.04 16.06
CA ASN A 4 10.64 -50.01 15.08
C ASN A 4 11.06 -48.64 15.63
N ASP A 5 12.26 -48.21 15.24
CA ASP A 5 12.76 -46.83 15.33
C ASP A 5 12.28 -45.91 14.19
N SER A 6 11.56 -46.42 13.18
CA SER A 6 11.22 -45.62 12.00
C SER A 6 10.03 -44.67 12.17
N LYS A 7 9.34 -44.66 13.32
CA LYS A 7 8.17 -43.80 13.53
C LYS A 7 8.46 -42.55 14.37
N LYS A 8 9.53 -42.51 15.15
CA LYS A 8 9.87 -41.30 15.94
C LYS A 8 10.56 -40.22 15.11
N THR A 9 11.31 -40.63 14.09
CA THR A 9 11.99 -39.70 13.17
C THR A 9 11.02 -39.04 12.18
N VAL A 10 9.93 -39.72 11.81
CA VAL A 10 8.95 -39.19 10.85
C VAL A 10 8.07 -38.09 11.46
N TYR A 11 7.72 -38.17 12.74
CA TYR A 11 6.92 -37.11 13.39
C TYR A 11 7.74 -35.93 13.89
N GLY A 12 9.03 -36.12 14.22
CA GLY A 12 9.95 -35.02 14.56
C GLY A 12 10.28 -34.13 13.35
N VAL A 13 10.38 -34.73 12.15
CA VAL A 13 10.55 -33.98 10.90
C VAL A 13 9.24 -33.30 10.48
N PHE A 14 8.07 -33.91 10.73
CA PHE A 14 6.78 -33.28 10.42
C PHE A 14 6.47 -32.06 11.30
N LEU A 15 6.91 -32.05 12.56
CA LEU A 15 6.76 -30.89 13.46
C LEU A 15 7.70 -29.73 13.09
N LEU A 16 8.89 -30.04 12.56
CA LEU A 16 9.81 -29.04 12.00
C LEU A 16 9.33 -28.52 10.63
N PHE A 17 8.62 -29.35 9.86
CA PHE A 17 7.95 -28.95 8.62
C PHE A 17 6.73 -28.04 8.89
N LEU A 18 6.00 -28.25 10.00
CA LEU A 18 4.88 -27.42 10.42
C LEU A 18 5.30 -26.08 11.05
N LEU A 19 6.57 -25.91 11.43
CA LEU A 19 7.14 -24.65 11.90
C LEU A 19 7.75 -23.80 10.75
N MET A 20 7.71 -24.29 9.51
CA MET A 20 8.14 -23.56 8.31
C MET A 20 6.99 -22.93 7.52
N PHE A 21 5.77 -22.97 8.04
CA PHE A 21 4.62 -22.31 7.42
C PHE A 21 4.08 -21.23 8.34
N SER A 22 4.56 -20.00 8.13
CA SER A 22 3.70 -18.85 8.32
C SER A 22 4.24 -17.62 7.60
N PHE A 23 3.34 -17.05 6.80
CA PHE A 23 3.31 -15.76 6.16
C PHE A 23 4.14 -15.63 4.88
N GLN A 24 3.33 -15.57 3.84
CA GLN A 24 3.63 -15.67 2.45
C GLN A 24 3.03 -14.37 1.92
N SER A 25 3.88 -13.45 1.48
CA SER A 25 3.47 -12.11 1.05
C SER A 25 4.40 -11.61 -0.06
N PHE A 26 3.79 -11.13 -1.15
CA PHE A 26 4.31 -11.37 -2.48
C PHE A 26 4.03 -10.26 -3.52
N ALA A 27 4.95 -10.00 -4.45
CA ALA A 27 5.08 -8.80 -5.29
C ALA A 27 4.01 -8.49 -6.33
N PHE A 28 3.39 -7.37 -6.03
CA PHE A 28 2.65 -6.34 -6.76
C PHE A 28 2.28 -5.37 -5.60
N PHE A 29 1.20 -4.60 -5.66
CA PHE A 29 0.74 -3.80 -4.52
C PHE A 29 -0.68 -4.23 -4.12
N PRO A 30 -0.84 -5.16 -3.17
CA PRO A 30 -2.16 -5.55 -2.68
C PRO A 30 -2.71 -4.50 -1.72
N SER A 31 -4.03 -4.34 -1.73
CA SER A 31 -4.73 -3.73 -0.61
C SER A 31 -4.66 -4.67 0.59
N GLY A 32 -4.18 -4.16 1.72
CA GLY A 32 -3.85 -5.01 2.86
C GLY A 32 -3.22 -4.23 4.00
N GLY A 33 -2.86 -4.95 5.05
CA GLY A 33 -2.16 -4.39 6.18
C GLY A 33 -1.86 -5.40 7.27
N PHE A 34 -1.03 -5.01 8.22
CA PHE A 34 -0.68 -5.82 9.37
C PHE A 34 -1.69 -5.61 10.51
N ASP A 35 -2.22 -6.72 11.02
CA ASP A 35 -3.07 -6.69 12.21
C ASP A 35 -2.25 -6.39 13.50
N GLU A 36 -2.94 -6.32 14.64
CA GLU A 36 -2.32 -6.07 15.95
C GLU A 36 -1.26 -7.12 16.36
N PHE A 37 -1.27 -8.29 15.70
CA PHE A 37 -0.29 -9.36 15.89
C PHE A 37 0.86 -9.32 14.87
N ASN A 38 0.95 -8.26 14.06
CA ASN A 38 1.88 -8.11 12.95
C ASN A 38 1.74 -9.22 11.89
N VAL A 39 0.52 -9.73 11.70
CA VAL A 39 0.21 -10.67 10.63
C VAL A 39 -0.37 -9.90 9.46
N LEU A 40 0.22 -10.09 8.26
CA LEU A 40 -0.30 -9.49 7.04
C LEU A 40 -1.69 -10.06 6.71
N ARG A 41 -2.66 -9.17 6.56
CA ARG A 41 -4.03 -9.43 6.10
C ARG A 41 -4.22 -8.70 4.77
N LEU A 42 -4.64 -9.42 3.75
CA LEU A 42 -4.91 -8.88 2.43
C LEU A 42 -6.42 -8.71 2.31
N ALA A 43 -6.91 -7.58 1.81
CA ALA A 43 -8.32 -7.47 1.49
C ALA A 43 -8.62 -8.27 0.24
N ARG A 44 -9.45 -9.31 0.42
CA ARG A 44 -9.85 -10.20 -0.67
C ARG A 44 -11.30 -10.59 -0.54
N TRP A 45 -11.92 -10.84 -1.68
CA TRP A 45 -13.20 -11.51 -1.72
C TRP A 45 -13.00 -12.95 -1.24
N PRO A 46 -13.89 -13.45 -0.37
CA PRO A 46 -13.80 -14.84 0.05
C PRO A 46 -14.14 -15.74 -1.13
N PHE A 47 -13.49 -16.90 -1.20
CA PHE A 47 -13.56 -17.78 -2.36
C PHE A 47 -14.98 -18.22 -2.73
N TYR A 48 -15.89 -18.33 -1.75
CA TYR A 48 -17.28 -18.72 -2.00
C TYR A 48 -18.12 -17.65 -2.73
N GLU A 49 -17.66 -16.39 -2.75
CA GLU A 49 -18.27 -15.33 -3.58
C GLU A 49 -17.86 -15.49 -5.05
N LEU A 50 -16.69 -16.10 -5.29
CA LEU A 50 -16.24 -16.43 -6.64
C LEU A 50 -16.89 -17.75 -7.09
N ASP A 51 -16.77 -18.80 -6.29
CA ASP A 51 -17.28 -20.16 -6.54
C ASP A 51 -18.69 -20.31 -5.96
N THR A 52 -19.67 -19.71 -6.64
CA THR A 52 -21.04 -19.61 -6.13
C THR A 52 -21.76 -20.96 -5.99
N ASN A 53 -21.32 -21.98 -6.73
CA ASN A 53 -21.88 -23.33 -6.65
C ASN A 53 -21.05 -24.28 -5.76
N ASN A 54 -19.86 -23.85 -5.34
CA ASN A 54 -18.93 -24.53 -4.45
C ASN A 54 -18.42 -25.88 -5.02
N ASP A 55 -18.19 -25.96 -6.33
CA ASP A 55 -17.64 -27.15 -7.02
C ASP A 55 -16.11 -27.11 -7.21
N GLY A 56 -15.46 -26.05 -6.74
CA GLY A 56 -14.02 -25.81 -6.82
C GLY A 56 -13.56 -25.29 -8.19
N LYS A 57 -14.49 -24.91 -9.08
CA LYS A 57 -14.20 -24.32 -10.38
C LYS A 57 -14.98 -23.01 -10.48
N ILE A 58 -14.38 -22.05 -11.17
CA ILE A 58 -15.07 -20.81 -11.51
C ILE A 58 -15.44 -20.92 -12.98
N THR A 59 -16.72 -21.12 -13.24
CA THR A 59 -17.26 -21.26 -14.60
C THR A 59 -17.97 -20.00 -15.06
N VAL A 60 -18.31 -19.94 -16.35
CA VAL A 60 -19.02 -18.81 -16.94
C VAL A 60 -20.35 -18.61 -16.21
N GLY A 61 -20.54 -17.40 -15.65
CA GLY A 61 -21.71 -17.05 -14.83
C GLY A 61 -21.44 -17.06 -13.32
N GLU A 62 -20.25 -17.44 -12.88
CA GLU A 62 -19.80 -17.35 -11.49
C GLU A 62 -18.83 -16.17 -11.29
N GLY A 63 -18.61 -15.80 -10.03
CA GLY A 63 -17.89 -14.58 -9.67
C GLY A 63 -18.66 -13.72 -8.69
N VAL A 64 -17.99 -12.70 -8.17
CA VAL A 64 -18.60 -11.70 -7.29
C VAL A 64 -19.75 -11.04 -8.04
N GLY A 65 -20.95 -11.08 -7.47
CA GLY A 65 -22.14 -10.53 -8.09
C GLY A 65 -22.19 -9.01 -7.95
N VAL A 66 -22.16 -8.28 -9.05
CA VAL A 66 -22.34 -6.82 -9.08
C VAL A 66 -23.68 -6.43 -9.68
N TYR A 67 -24.31 -5.40 -9.14
CA TYR A 67 -25.48 -4.76 -9.74
C TYR A 67 -25.06 -3.51 -10.52
N ILE A 68 -25.58 -3.36 -11.73
CA ILE A 68 -25.28 -2.21 -12.58
C ILE A 68 -26.50 -1.28 -12.62
N GLU A 69 -26.27 0.00 -12.40
CA GLU A 69 -27.31 1.01 -12.55
C GLU A 69 -27.60 1.28 -14.03
N GLU A 70 -28.86 1.29 -14.44
CA GLU A 70 -29.26 1.58 -15.82
C GLU A 70 -30.34 2.67 -15.89
N GLY A 71 -30.65 3.13 -17.10
CA GLY A 71 -31.73 4.06 -17.34
C GLY A 71 -31.28 5.52 -17.27
N LYS A 72 -32.20 6.43 -16.94
CA LYS A 72 -31.92 7.88 -16.97
C LYS A 72 -30.95 8.33 -15.88
N ARG A 73 -30.89 7.59 -14.77
CA ARG A 73 -30.03 7.87 -13.62
C ARG A 73 -28.70 7.14 -13.76
N GLY A 74 -28.76 5.86 -14.13
CA GLY A 74 -27.61 5.01 -14.39
C GLY A 74 -27.00 5.12 -15.78
N PHE A 75 -26.33 4.04 -16.19
CA PHE A 75 -25.61 3.91 -17.45
C PHE A 75 -26.56 3.72 -18.66
N LYS A 76 -26.15 4.25 -19.82
CA LYS A 76 -26.78 4.00 -21.12
C LYS A 76 -26.42 2.59 -21.62
N PRO A 77 -27.23 1.97 -22.51
CA PRO A 77 -26.93 0.65 -23.04
C PRO A 77 -25.52 0.52 -23.62
N GLU A 78 -25.05 1.53 -24.35
CA GLU A 78 -23.68 1.56 -24.88
C GLU A 78 -22.60 1.65 -23.79
N GLU A 79 -22.85 2.37 -22.70
CA GLU A 79 -21.93 2.47 -21.55
C GLU A 79 -21.90 1.15 -20.75
N ILE A 80 -23.01 0.40 -20.73
CA ILE A 80 -23.07 -0.93 -20.12
C ILE A 80 -22.19 -1.93 -20.88
N GLU A 81 -22.10 -1.83 -22.21
CA GLU A 81 -21.17 -2.65 -22.99
C GLU A 81 -19.70 -2.34 -22.64
N ASP A 82 -19.37 -1.09 -22.30
CA ASP A 82 -18.04 -0.72 -21.80
C ASP A 82 -17.77 -1.33 -20.41
N ILE A 83 -18.78 -1.36 -19.52
CA ILE A 83 -18.69 -2.03 -18.21
C ILE A 83 -18.45 -3.54 -18.38
N ILE A 84 -19.24 -4.19 -19.24
CA ILE A 84 -19.08 -5.62 -19.55
C ILE A 84 -17.67 -5.88 -20.08
N SER A 85 -17.20 -5.03 -20.99
CA SER A 85 -15.85 -5.14 -21.55
C SER A 85 -14.76 -4.95 -20.50
N ALA A 86 -14.93 -4.03 -19.54
CA ALA A 86 -13.98 -3.82 -18.44
C ALA A 86 -13.95 -5.00 -17.47
N ILE A 87 -15.10 -5.58 -17.14
CA ILE A 87 -15.21 -6.82 -16.34
C ILE A 87 -14.49 -7.97 -17.04
N GLU A 88 -14.70 -8.11 -18.35
CA GLU A 88 -14.11 -9.20 -19.12
C GLU A 88 -12.58 -9.16 -19.12
N VAL A 89 -11.96 -7.97 -19.11
CA VAL A 89 -10.50 -7.81 -19.01
C VAL A 89 -9.92 -8.57 -17.81
N TRP A 90 -10.56 -8.48 -16.64
CA TRP A 90 -10.13 -9.20 -15.43
C TRP A 90 -10.53 -10.67 -15.43
N ASN A 91 -11.76 -11.00 -15.85
CA ASN A 91 -12.26 -12.38 -15.92
C ASN A 91 -11.45 -13.27 -16.87
N SER A 92 -10.88 -12.63 -17.88
CA SER A 92 -10.09 -13.26 -18.93
C SER A 92 -8.71 -13.72 -18.44
N VAL A 93 -8.21 -13.28 -17.26
CA VAL A 93 -6.89 -13.68 -16.76
C VAL A 93 -6.84 -15.18 -16.43
N PRO A 94 -6.16 -16.02 -17.23
CA PRO A 94 -6.32 -17.48 -17.16
C PRO A 94 -5.68 -18.10 -15.90
N THR A 95 -4.70 -17.41 -15.31
CA THR A 95 -3.97 -17.80 -14.11
C THR A 95 -4.63 -17.32 -12.83
N SER A 96 -5.79 -16.66 -12.92
CA SER A 96 -6.53 -16.13 -11.77
C SER A 96 -7.95 -16.71 -11.65
N TYR A 97 -8.43 -16.87 -10.42
CA TYR A 97 -9.83 -17.18 -10.08
C TYR A 97 -10.68 -15.92 -9.94
N ALA A 98 -10.08 -14.72 -9.97
CA ALA A 98 -10.81 -13.47 -9.98
C ALA A 98 -11.87 -13.50 -11.08
N SER A 99 -13.12 -13.27 -10.69
CA SER A 99 -14.25 -13.26 -11.60
C SER A 99 -15.32 -12.35 -11.03
N VAL A 100 -15.88 -11.50 -11.88
CA VAL A 100 -17.01 -10.62 -11.58
C VAL A 100 -18.14 -11.02 -12.52
N ARG A 101 -19.35 -11.15 -11.97
CA ARG A 101 -20.55 -11.46 -12.74
C ARG A 101 -21.59 -10.37 -12.52
N ILE A 102 -22.37 -10.10 -13.55
CA ILE A 102 -23.52 -9.19 -13.44
C ILE A 102 -24.65 -9.96 -12.75
N ALA A 103 -25.00 -9.54 -11.54
CA ALA A 103 -26.09 -10.11 -10.74
C ALA A 103 -27.46 -9.56 -11.16
N GLY A 104 -27.51 -8.35 -11.70
CA GLY A 104 -28.72 -7.73 -12.21
C GLY A 104 -28.53 -6.26 -12.54
N TYR A 105 -29.62 -5.63 -12.97
CA TYR A 105 -29.69 -4.21 -13.26
C TYR A 105 -30.72 -3.54 -12.34
N TYR A 106 -30.51 -2.27 -12.05
CA TYR A 106 -31.45 -1.48 -11.25
C TYR A 106 -31.58 -0.05 -11.80
N GLN A 107 -32.74 0.57 -11.59
CA GLN A 107 -33.06 1.93 -12.07
C GLN A 107 -33.46 2.88 -10.94
N ASP A 108 -33.77 2.33 -9.77
CA ASP A 108 -34.14 3.11 -8.59
C ASP A 108 -32.86 3.56 -7.87
N PRO A 109 -32.80 4.80 -7.34
CA PRO A 109 -31.66 5.23 -6.54
C PRO A 109 -31.44 4.26 -5.38
N LEU A 110 -30.16 3.94 -5.09
CA LEU A 110 -29.81 3.02 -4.01
C LEU A 110 -30.50 3.44 -2.71
N SER A 111 -31.23 2.50 -2.10
CA SER A 111 -32.02 2.80 -0.90
C SER A 111 -31.08 3.04 0.28
N LEU A 112 -30.95 4.29 0.72
CA LEU A 112 -30.18 4.65 1.93
C LEU A 112 -30.78 4.10 3.25
N THR A 113 -31.90 3.37 3.15
CA THR A 113 -32.70 2.93 4.30
C THR A 113 -32.63 1.43 4.60
N ILE A 114 -32.02 0.62 3.72
CA ILE A 114 -31.94 -0.85 3.86
C ILE A 114 -30.46 -1.27 3.79
N PRO A 115 -29.92 -2.04 4.76
CA PRO A 115 -28.62 -2.69 4.63
C PRO A 115 -28.57 -3.55 3.37
N ASP A 116 -27.73 -3.19 2.40
CA ASP A 116 -27.23 -4.14 1.42
C ASP A 116 -25.69 -4.21 1.53
N ALA A 117 -25.19 -5.44 1.45
CA ALA A 117 -23.78 -5.74 1.23
C ALA A 117 -23.65 -6.21 -0.23
N LEU A 118 -24.39 -5.53 -1.12
CA LEU A 118 -24.48 -5.87 -2.53
C LEU A 118 -23.59 -4.91 -3.28
N PRO A 119 -22.49 -5.40 -3.88
CA PRO A 119 -21.60 -4.54 -4.64
C PRO A 119 -22.31 -3.93 -5.85
N THR A 120 -22.15 -2.62 -6.04
CA THR A 120 -22.75 -1.91 -7.19
C THR A 120 -21.72 -1.24 -8.07
N ILE A 121 -22.08 -1.07 -9.35
CA ILE A 121 -21.42 -0.15 -10.27
C ILE A 121 -22.47 0.88 -10.66
N SER A 122 -22.25 2.11 -10.22
CA SER A 122 -23.26 3.18 -10.26
C SER A 122 -22.70 4.38 -11.02
N MET A 123 -23.56 5.03 -11.81
CA MET A 123 -23.18 6.25 -12.49
C MET A 123 -23.57 7.42 -11.59
N TYR A 124 -22.60 8.28 -11.31
CA TYR A 124 -22.82 9.47 -10.51
C TYR A 124 -23.17 10.67 -11.37
N VAL A 125 -24.38 11.17 -11.18
CA VAL A 125 -24.85 12.44 -11.75
C VAL A 125 -25.26 13.36 -10.60
N THR A 126 -24.51 14.44 -10.40
CA THR A 126 -24.86 15.43 -9.39
C THR A 126 -26.06 16.25 -9.86
N GLU A 127 -26.87 16.73 -8.92
CA GLU A 127 -27.92 17.70 -9.24
C GLU A 127 -27.40 19.09 -9.65
N ALA A 128 -26.11 19.34 -9.44
CA ALA A 128 -25.43 20.54 -9.90
C ALA A 128 -24.90 20.37 -11.34
N ASP A 129 -24.88 19.16 -11.88
CA ASP A 129 -24.41 18.89 -13.25
C ASP A 129 -25.47 19.33 -14.26
N VAL A 130 -25.06 20.09 -15.27
CA VAL A 130 -25.94 20.42 -16.39
C VAL A 130 -26.07 19.19 -17.27
N THR A 131 -27.27 18.62 -17.30
CA THR A 131 -27.55 17.43 -18.10
C THR A 131 -28.69 17.65 -19.09
N ASP A 132 -28.71 16.88 -20.19
CA ASP A 132 -29.82 16.90 -21.14
C ASP A 132 -31.05 16.13 -20.59
N GLU A 133 -32.17 16.10 -21.34
CA GLU A 133 -33.41 15.41 -20.94
C GLU A 133 -33.27 13.88 -20.76
N THR A 134 -32.13 13.31 -21.14
CA THR A 134 -31.85 11.87 -21.05
C THR A 134 -31.22 11.47 -19.73
N ILE A 135 -30.80 12.44 -18.90
CA ILE A 135 -30.08 12.20 -17.65
C ILE A 135 -30.86 12.83 -16.48
N GLU A 136 -31.04 12.07 -15.41
CA GLU A 136 -31.73 12.50 -14.20
C GLU A 136 -30.79 12.37 -12.99
N ALA A 137 -30.53 13.49 -12.30
CA ALA A 137 -29.68 13.49 -11.12
C ALA A 137 -30.30 12.75 -9.92
N ASP A 138 -29.46 12.12 -9.11
CA ASP A 138 -29.89 11.35 -7.95
C ASP A 138 -30.44 12.17 -6.79
N PRO A 139 -31.50 11.70 -6.11
CA PRO A 139 -32.11 12.44 -5.01
C PRO A 139 -31.25 12.43 -3.74
N GLU A 140 -30.41 11.41 -3.54
CA GLU A 140 -29.48 11.28 -2.42
C GLU A 140 -28.23 10.50 -2.88
N THR A 141 -27.09 11.17 -3.06
CA THR A 141 -25.86 10.51 -3.54
C THR A 141 -24.57 11.01 -2.89
N VAL A 142 -23.54 10.18 -3.03
CA VAL A 142 -22.15 10.46 -2.69
C VAL A 142 -21.58 11.42 -3.74
N ASP A 143 -21.34 12.68 -3.40
CA ASP A 143 -20.59 13.58 -4.30
C ASP A 143 -19.10 13.28 -4.20
N VAL A 144 -18.56 12.75 -5.30
CA VAL A 144 -17.12 12.52 -5.47
C VAL A 144 -16.42 13.69 -6.17
N GLY A 145 -17.18 14.69 -6.64
CA GLY A 145 -16.65 15.92 -7.21
C GLY A 145 -16.25 15.85 -8.69
N GLY A 146 -16.10 17.02 -9.32
CA GLY A 146 -15.45 17.17 -10.62
C GLY A 146 -13.92 17.09 -10.47
N GLY A 147 -13.27 16.17 -11.18
CA GLY A 147 -11.81 15.94 -11.10
C GLY A 147 -11.42 14.56 -10.60
N ILE A 148 -12.35 13.87 -9.94
CA ILE A 148 -12.26 12.43 -9.70
C ILE A 148 -12.99 11.72 -10.83
N LEU A 149 -12.31 10.77 -11.49
CA LEU A 149 -12.91 10.02 -12.60
C LEU A 149 -13.89 8.97 -12.05
N ALA A 150 -13.45 8.19 -11.07
CA ALA A 150 -14.26 7.23 -10.34
C ALA A 150 -13.62 6.93 -8.97
N VAL A 151 -14.39 6.27 -8.10
CA VAL A 151 -13.92 5.76 -6.81
C VAL A 151 -14.43 4.35 -6.57
N THR A 152 -13.65 3.56 -5.85
CA THR A 152 -14.08 2.29 -5.28
C THR A 152 -14.28 2.46 -3.77
N ILE A 153 -15.51 2.47 -3.29
CA ILE A 153 -15.83 2.61 -1.86
C ILE A 153 -15.72 1.25 -1.20
N THR A 154 -14.82 1.07 -0.25
CA THR A 154 -14.63 -0.21 0.43
C THR A 154 -15.17 -0.19 1.86
N LEU A 155 -16.05 -1.15 2.15
CA LEU A 155 -16.43 -1.56 3.51
C LEU A 155 -15.80 -2.91 3.81
N PHE A 156 -15.01 -2.98 4.87
CA PHE A 156 -14.27 -4.19 5.20
C PHE A 156 -14.02 -4.33 6.70
N THR A 157 -13.38 -5.45 7.07
CA THR A 157 -13.01 -5.75 8.45
C THR A 157 -11.50 -5.91 8.57
N VAL A 158 -10.90 -5.15 9.47
CA VAL A 158 -9.44 -5.22 9.74
C VAL A 158 -9.12 -6.36 10.73
N THR A 159 -10.10 -6.74 11.56
CA THR A 159 -10.00 -7.82 12.55
C THR A 159 -11.23 -8.72 12.46
N ASP A 160 -11.15 -9.91 13.06
CA ASP A 160 -12.30 -10.80 13.14
C ASP A 160 -13.44 -10.10 13.92
N THR A 161 -14.58 -9.89 13.29
CA THR A 161 -15.74 -9.16 13.85
C THR A 161 -17.05 -9.93 13.68
N LEU A 162 -18.14 -9.41 14.23
CA LEU A 162 -19.48 -9.97 14.15
C LEU A 162 -20.41 -8.94 13.51
N TYR A 163 -21.12 -9.33 12.46
CA TYR A 163 -22.15 -8.51 11.83
C TYR A 163 -23.54 -9.03 12.20
N GLU A 164 -24.38 -8.18 12.79
CA GLU A 164 -25.76 -8.53 13.14
C GLU A 164 -26.75 -7.94 12.13
N VAL A 165 -27.49 -8.79 11.44
CA VAL A 165 -28.59 -8.39 10.54
C VAL A 165 -29.84 -9.15 10.91
N ASN A 166 -30.94 -8.43 11.15
CA ASN A 166 -32.25 -9.01 11.48
C ASN A 166 -32.20 -10.02 12.64
N GLY A 167 -31.31 -9.81 13.63
CA GLY A 167 -31.13 -10.69 14.78
C GLY A 167 -30.28 -11.94 14.53
N GLN A 168 -29.66 -12.08 13.35
CA GLN A 168 -28.68 -13.12 13.04
C GLN A 168 -27.26 -12.56 13.05
N ILE A 169 -26.33 -13.32 13.65
CA ILE A 169 -24.93 -12.92 13.83
C ILE A 169 -24.05 -13.70 12.83
N TYR A 170 -23.28 -12.96 12.03
CA TYR A 170 -22.34 -13.49 11.04
C TYR A 170 -20.90 -13.17 11.47
N PRO A 171 -20.02 -14.16 11.66
CA PRO A 171 -18.61 -13.91 11.90
C PRO A 171 -17.92 -13.48 10.59
N LEU A 172 -17.23 -12.35 10.62
CA LEU A 172 -16.43 -11.82 9.54
C LEU A 172 -14.96 -11.93 9.92
N SER A 173 -14.11 -12.38 9.00
CA SER A 173 -12.67 -12.57 9.27
C SER A 173 -11.86 -11.34 8.86
N ALA A 174 -10.76 -11.06 9.57
CA ALA A 174 -9.81 -10.01 9.22
C ALA A 174 -9.36 -10.09 7.74
N GLY A 175 -9.44 -8.98 7.01
CA GLY A 175 -9.14 -8.89 5.59
C GLY A 175 -10.30 -9.34 4.67
N MET A 176 -11.48 -9.64 5.21
CA MET A 176 -12.66 -9.92 4.40
C MET A 176 -13.29 -8.60 3.94
N ILE A 177 -13.45 -8.47 2.62
CA ILE A 177 -14.30 -7.44 2.00
C ILE A 177 -15.75 -7.76 2.34
N ILE A 178 -16.48 -6.78 2.88
CA ILE A 178 -17.93 -6.90 3.13
C ILE A 178 -18.69 -6.38 1.91
N ASP A 179 -18.29 -5.22 1.42
CA ASP A 179 -18.94 -4.52 0.33
C ASP A 179 -17.93 -3.61 -0.38
N ARG A 180 -18.05 -3.52 -1.71
CA ARG A 180 -17.25 -2.62 -2.56
C ARG A 180 -18.09 -2.09 -3.70
N ASP A 181 -18.38 -0.80 -3.64
CA ASP A 181 -19.09 -0.12 -4.72
C ASP A 181 -18.12 0.66 -5.58
N ILE A 182 -18.41 0.69 -6.89
CA ILE A 182 -17.73 1.57 -7.84
C ILE A 182 -18.70 2.69 -8.19
N VAL A 183 -18.26 3.92 -7.99
CA VAL A 183 -19.02 5.13 -8.34
C VAL A 183 -18.25 5.89 -9.40
N VAL A 184 -18.88 6.05 -10.58
CA VAL A 184 -18.25 6.65 -11.77
C VAL A 184 -18.80 8.05 -12.02
N SER A 185 -17.94 9.05 -12.22
CA SER A 185 -18.39 10.41 -12.50
C SER A 185 -18.95 10.56 -13.92
N ALA A 186 -20.22 10.93 -14.07
CA ALA A 186 -20.83 11.17 -15.38
C ALA A 186 -20.22 12.39 -16.07
N THR A 187 -19.87 13.45 -15.33
CA THR A 187 -19.21 14.65 -15.87
C THR A 187 -17.88 14.32 -16.55
N ALA A 188 -17.17 13.33 -16.02
CA ALA A 188 -15.88 12.89 -16.52
C ALA A 188 -15.96 11.97 -17.76
N HIS A 189 -17.11 11.37 -18.05
CA HIS A 189 -17.22 10.32 -19.07
C HIS A 189 -18.26 10.61 -20.17
N ARG A 190 -19.33 11.37 -19.87
CA ARG A 190 -20.42 11.61 -20.84
C ARG A 190 -20.17 12.79 -21.76
N THR A 191 -20.49 12.64 -23.04
CA THR A 191 -20.49 13.74 -24.01
C THR A 191 -21.62 14.74 -23.71
N GLY A 192 -21.37 16.05 -23.88
CA GLY A 192 -22.35 17.11 -23.62
C GLY A 192 -22.40 17.66 -22.19
N VAL A 193 -21.65 17.07 -21.25
CA VAL A 193 -21.43 17.59 -19.89
C VAL A 193 -20.05 18.28 -19.82
N GLU A 194 -19.91 19.41 -19.14
CA GLU A 194 -18.60 20.09 -19.00
C GLU A 194 -17.64 19.28 -18.12
N GLY A 195 -16.35 19.16 -18.51
CA GLY A 195 -15.32 18.42 -17.75
C GLY A 195 -14.28 17.71 -18.62
N ILE A 196 -13.25 17.15 -17.97
CA ILE A 196 -12.24 16.27 -18.61
C ILE A 196 -12.95 15.01 -19.11
N LYS A 197 -12.61 14.53 -20.32
CA LYS A 197 -13.20 13.32 -20.91
C LYS A 197 -12.23 12.16 -20.84
N ALA A 198 -12.49 11.23 -19.95
CA ALA A 198 -11.78 9.96 -19.85
C ALA A 198 -12.60 8.84 -20.50
N ASP A 199 -11.91 7.80 -20.96
CA ASP A 199 -12.53 6.57 -21.46
C ASP A 199 -13.10 5.76 -20.29
N LEU A 200 -14.41 5.49 -20.36
CA LEU A 200 -15.16 4.79 -19.30
C LEU A 200 -14.59 3.40 -19.02
N LYS A 201 -14.31 2.63 -20.08
CA LYS A 201 -13.73 1.30 -19.94
C LYS A 201 -12.40 1.37 -19.18
N SER A 202 -11.51 2.29 -19.56
CA SER A 202 -10.20 2.43 -18.91
C SER A 202 -10.29 2.77 -17.43
N THR A 203 -11.18 3.69 -17.07
CA THR A 203 -11.44 4.03 -15.67
C THR A 203 -11.99 2.82 -14.91
N LEU A 204 -12.94 2.09 -15.50
CA LEU A 204 -13.52 0.91 -14.87
C LEU A 204 -12.53 -0.25 -14.71
N VAL A 205 -11.62 -0.50 -15.66
CA VAL A 205 -10.59 -1.53 -15.50
C VAL A 205 -9.72 -1.22 -14.28
N HIS A 206 -9.35 0.05 -14.08
CA HIS A 206 -8.63 0.51 -12.89
C HIS A 206 -9.43 0.30 -11.59
N GLU A 207 -10.68 0.79 -11.54
CA GLU A 207 -11.54 0.61 -10.36
C GLU A 207 -11.84 -0.87 -10.06
N LEU A 208 -11.97 -1.71 -11.09
CA LEU A 208 -12.13 -3.16 -10.92
C LEU A 208 -10.87 -3.83 -10.34
N GLY A 209 -9.68 -3.29 -10.60
CA GLY A 209 -8.47 -3.74 -9.92
C GLY A 209 -8.54 -3.47 -8.42
N HIS A 210 -8.98 -2.27 -8.03
CA HIS A 210 -9.27 -1.94 -6.63
C HIS A 210 -10.37 -2.83 -6.07
N PHE A 211 -11.47 -3.03 -6.79
CA PHE A 211 -12.57 -3.92 -6.43
C PHE A 211 -12.07 -5.32 -6.08
N LEU A 212 -11.12 -5.85 -6.87
CA LEU A 212 -10.54 -7.18 -6.67
C LEU A 212 -9.45 -7.22 -5.60
N GLY A 213 -8.95 -6.08 -5.13
CA GLY A 213 -8.02 -6.00 -3.99
C GLY A 213 -6.58 -5.66 -4.37
N LEU A 214 -6.33 -5.20 -5.59
CA LEU A 214 -5.10 -4.49 -5.95
C LEU A 214 -5.15 -3.04 -5.43
N ASP A 215 -3.98 -2.46 -5.26
CA ASP A 215 -3.79 -1.07 -4.86
C ASP A 215 -2.75 -0.40 -5.77
N HIS A 216 -2.55 0.90 -5.57
CA HIS A 216 -1.69 1.71 -6.41
C HIS A 216 -0.25 1.19 -6.47
N THR A 217 0.30 1.20 -7.67
CA THR A 217 1.70 0.87 -7.93
C THR A 217 2.49 2.13 -8.33
N PRO A 218 3.74 2.28 -7.88
CA PRO A 218 4.62 3.33 -8.37
C PRO A 218 4.99 2.99 -9.81
N LEU A 219 4.59 3.86 -10.73
CA LEU A 219 4.63 3.49 -12.13
C LEU A 219 6.01 3.61 -12.75
N ASN A 220 6.25 2.65 -13.64
CA ASN A 220 7.38 2.60 -14.53
C ASN A 220 6.94 2.93 -15.96
N ASN A 221 7.85 3.35 -16.84
CA ASN A 221 7.60 3.51 -18.29
C ASN A 221 6.80 4.75 -18.77
N LEU A 222 6.56 5.76 -17.92
CA LEU A 222 5.96 7.02 -18.36
C LEU A 222 6.98 8.02 -18.91
N ARG A 223 6.50 8.88 -19.82
CA ARG A 223 7.10 10.20 -20.06
C ARG A 223 6.08 11.32 -19.95
N ALA A 224 6.62 12.49 -19.66
CA ALA A 224 5.95 13.76 -19.76
C ALA A 224 5.83 14.19 -21.22
N VAL A 225 4.62 14.55 -21.66
CA VAL A 225 4.40 15.25 -22.92
C VAL A 225 4.02 16.70 -22.65
N TYR A 226 4.77 17.61 -23.27
CA TYR A 226 4.57 19.06 -23.23
C TYR A 226 3.98 19.50 -24.56
N LEU A 227 2.89 20.28 -24.56
CA LEU A 227 2.23 20.74 -25.79
C LEU A 227 2.97 21.93 -26.41
N THR A 228 3.63 22.74 -25.59
CA THR A 228 4.48 23.84 -26.02
C THR A 228 5.89 23.69 -25.45
N PRO A 229 6.94 24.16 -26.16
CA PRO A 229 8.32 24.16 -25.63
C PRO A 229 8.50 25.01 -24.37
N THR A 230 7.53 25.87 -24.06
CA THR A 230 7.51 26.73 -22.87
C THR A 230 6.72 26.13 -21.71
N ASP A 231 6.06 24.98 -21.91
CA ASP A 231 5.34 24.31 -20.84
C ASP A 231 6.35 23.80 -19.81
N GLU A 232 6.24 24.29 -18.58
CA GLU A 232 7.11 23.87 -17.48
C GLU A 232 6.60 22.58 -16.81
N LEU A 233 5.39 22.11 -17.17
CA LEU A 233 4.72 20.91 -16.63
C LEU A 233 4.15 20.03 -17.74
N PRO A 234 4.11 18.69 -17.55
CA PRO A 234 3.50 17.79 -18.52
C PRO A 234 2.02 18.11 -18.71
N ALA A 235 1.59 18.20 -19.97
CA ALA A 235 0.17 18.23 -20.34
C ALA A 235 -0.46 16.83 -20.26
N TYR A 236 0.33 15.79 -20.58
CA TYR A 236 -0.09 14.39 -20.52
C TYR A 236 1.05 13.50 -20.04
N LEU A 237 0.70 12.42 -19.35
CA LEU A 237 1.58 11.28 -19.14
C LEU A 237 1.31 10.25 -20.24
N VAL A 238 2.38 9.82 -20.90
CA VAL A 238 2.30 8.86 -22.02
C VAL A 238 3.21 7.66 -21.77
N GLU A 239 2.66 6.47 -21.99
CA GLU A 239 3.39 5.21 -22.00
C GLU A 239 4.33 5.10 -23.22
N ASN A 240 5.56 4.63 -23.02
CA ASN A 240 6.57 4.55 -24.08
C ASN A 240 6.84 3.16 -24.64
N GLU A 241 6.64 2.12 -23.83
CA GLU A 241 7.06 0.76 -24.15
C GLU A 241 5.91 -0.23 -23.94
N VAL A 242 5.84 -1.26 -24.77
CA VAL A 242 4.74 -2.23 -24.81
C VAL A 242 5.30 -3.65 -24.90
N VAL A 243 4.53 -4.63 -24.45
CA VAL A 243 4.89 -6.06 -24.50
C VAL A 243 3.93 -6.81 -25.44
N TRP A 244 4.44 -7.79 -26.18
CA TRP A 244 3.62 -8.62 -27.06
C TRP A 244 2.97 -9.77 -26.29
N MET A 245 1.66 -9.93 -26.41
CA MET A 245 0.93 -11.06 -25.82
C MET A 245 -0.31 -11.45 -26.60
N THR A 246 -0.65 -12.74 -26.52
CA THR A 246 -1.95 -13.25 -26.96
C THR A 246 -2.98 -13.07 -25.86
N LEU A 247 -3.97 -12.23 -26.12
CA LEU A 247 -5.09 -12.01 -25.23
C LEU A 247 -6.00 -13.25 -25.16
N PRO A 248 -6.86 -13.35 -24.13
CA PRO A 248 -7.74 -14.51 -23.94
C PRO A 248 -8.78 -14.70 -25.06
N ASN A 249 -9.07 -13.66 -25.84
CA ASN A 249 -9.86 -13.74 -27.07
C ASN A 249 -9.09 -14.38 -28.26
N GLY A 250 -7.81 -14.73 -28.08
CA GLY A 250 -6.94 -15.33 -29.09
C GLY A 250 -6.21 -14.31 -29.99
N GLU A 251 -6.42 -13.01 -29.78
CA GLU A 251 -5.76 -11.94 -30.54
C GLU A 251 -4.38 -11.63 -29.95
N ALA A 252 -3.34 -11.70 -30.78
CA ALA A 252 -1.99 -11.32 -30.41
C ALA A 252 -1.71 -9.86 -30.78
N LYS A 253 -1.40 -9.04 -29.78
CA LYS A 253 -1.11 -7.61 -29.95
C LYS A 253 -0.08 -7.12 -28.93
N TYR A 254 0.38 -5.90 -29.13
CA TYR A 254 1.10 -5.17 -28.09
C TYR A 254 0.12 -4.68 -27.04
N VAL A 255 0.48 -4.82 -25.76
CA VAL A 255 -0.23 -4.24 -24.62
C VAL A 255 0.73 -3.37 -23.82
N GLY A 256 0.19 -2.46 -23.02
CA GLY A 256 0.97 -1.61 -22.14
C GLY A 256 1.84 -2.39 -21.15
N ALA A 257 3.06 -1.92 -20.93
CA ALA A 257 3.92 -2.33 -19.83
C ALA A 257 3.68 -1.51 -18.54
N THR A 258 2.89 -0.44 -18.65
CA THR A 258 2.50 0.49 -17.60
C THR A 258 1.37 -0.09 -16.78
N PRO A 259 1.57 -0.43 -15.48
CA PRO A 259 0.51 -0.87 -14.59
C PRO A 259 -0.78 -0.05 -14.71
N THR A 260 -1.90 -0.73 -14.92
CA THR A 260 -3.23 -0.11 -14.92
C THR A 260 -3.54 0.48 -13.54
N MET A 261 -2.99 -0.10 -12.48
CA MET A 261 -3.10 0.37 -11.10
C MET A 261 -2.24 1.62 -10.81
N PHE A 262 -1.92 2.44 -11.80
CA PHE A 262 -1.32 3.74 -11.57
C PHE A 262 -2.38 4.77 -11.14
N PRO A 263 -2.15 5.55 -10.05
CA PRO A 263 -3.15 6.48 -9.49
C PRO A 263 -3.62 7.59 -10.43
N ILE A 264 -2.82 7.93 -11.43
CA ILE A 264 -3.07 9.11 -12.25
C ILE A 264 -3.41 8.69 -13.68
N TYR A 265 -4.29 9.46 -14.32
CA TYR A 265 -4.61 9.27 -15.72
C TYR A 265 -3.37 9.34 -16.64
N PHE A 266 -3.29 8.43 -17.61
CA PHE A 266 -2.23 8.36 -18.62
C PHE A 266 -2.78 7.82 -19.95
N GLU A 267 -2.07 8.14 -21.03
CA GLU A 267 -2.36 7.72 -22.40
C GLU A 267 -1.26 6.80 -22.96
N VAL A 268 -1.56 6.12 -24.04
CA VAL A 268 -0.63 5.31 -24.84
C VAL A 268 -0.56 5.93 -26.23
N GLU A 269 0.65 6.10 -26.74
CA GLU A 269 0.85 6.52 -28.13
C GLU A 269 0.92 5.29 -29.05
N LEU A 270 -0.04 5.20 -29.96
CA LEU A 270 -0.11 4.14 -30.96
C LEU A 270 0.92 4.35 -32.08
N PRO A 271 1.29 3.30 -32.85
CA PRO A 271 2.30 3.41 -33.91
C PRO A 271 2.00 4.44 -35.02
N ASN A 272 0.74 4.83 -35.18
CA ASN A 272 0.28 5.86 -36.12
C ASN A 272 0.36 7.29 -35.54
N GLY A 273 0.84 7.46 -34.31
CA GLY A 273 0.94 8.73 -33.58
C GLY A 273 -0.37 9.20 -32.93
N THR A 274 -1.46 8.43 -33.00
CA THR A 274 -2.69 8.72 -32.24
C THR A 274 -2.53 8.27 -30.81
N ARG A 275 -3.25 8.93 -29.87
CA ARG A 275 -3.24 8.54 -28.46
C ARG A 275 -4.59 8.00 -28.04
N GLU A 276 -4.55 7.04 -27.13
CA GLU A 276 -5.71 6.51 -26.44
C GLU A 276 -5.38 6.27 -24.97
N ASP A 277 -6.40 6.13 -24.13
CA ASP A 277 -6.23 5.87 -22.70
C ASP A 277 -5.49 4.54 -22.45
N GLY A 278 -4.52 4.56 -21.53
CA GLY A 278 -3.66 3.40 -21.26
C GLY A 278 -4.17 2.42 -20.22
N GLY A 279 -5.32 2.68 -19.60
CA GLY A 279 -5.94 1.77 -18.63
C GLY A 279 -6.84 0.71 -19.26
N LYS A 280 -6.86 0.53 -20.59
CA LYS A 280 -7.82 -0.34 -21.28
C LYS A 280 -7.55 -1.83 -21.16
N ASP A 281 -6.28 -2.19 -20.96
CA ASP A 281 -5.76 -3.55 -20.91
C ASP A 281 -4.81 -3.67 -19.71
N LEU A 282 -4.56 -4.89 -19.24
CA LEU A 282 -3.70 -5.16 -18.09
C LEU A 282 -2.23 -5.23 -18.48
N ALA A 283 -1.36 -4.61 -17.68
CA ALA A 283 0.08 -4.82 -17.79
C ALA A 283 0.48 -6.17 -17.17
N PRO A 284 1.69 -6.69 -17.49
CA PRO A 284 2.20 -7.91 -16.89
C PRO A 284 2.24 -7.89 -15.35
N ASP A 285 2.50 -6.73 -14.73
CA ASP A 285 2.49 -6.57 -13.27
C ASP A 285 1.09 -6.81 -12.70
N ASP A 286 0.05 -6.24 -13.33
CA ASP A 286 -1.36 -6.41 -12.92
C ASP A 286 -1.82 -7.87 -13.04
N ILE A 287 -1.47 -8.53 -14.16
CA ILE A 287 -1.75 -9.96 -14.40
C ILE A 287 -1.09 -10.83 -13.32
N SER A 288 0.16 -10.53 -13.00
CA SER A 288 0.92 -11.26 -11.99
C SER A 288 0.34 -11.03 -10.59
N GLY A 289 -0.08 -9.81 -10.30
CA GLY A 289 -0.68 -9.45 -9.02
C GLY A 289 -2.03 -10.12 -8.78
N ILE A 290 -2.92 -10.08 -9.76
CA ILE A 290 -4.23 -10.72 -9.61
C ILE A 290 -4.11 -12.26 -9.60
N SER A 291 -3.18 -12.82 -10.37
CA SER A 291 -2.88 -14.26 -10.35
C SER A 291 -2.30 -14.70 -9.01
N TRP A 292 -1.59 -13.82 -8.32
CA TRP A 292 -1.14 -14.11 -6.98
C TRP A 292 -2.27 -14.01 -5.94
N LEU A 293 -3.14 -12.99 -6.04
CA LEU A 293 -4.23 -12.78 -5.09
C LEU A 293 -5.25 -13.93 -5.13
N TYR A 294 -5.57 -14.41 -6.33
CA TYR A 294 -6.57 -15.44 -6.58
C TYR A 294 -5.98 -16.53 -7.51
N PRO A 295 -5.03 -17.37 -7.07
CA PRO A 295 -4.29 -18.25 -7.98
C PRO A 295 -5.13 -19.39 -8.56
N ARG A 296 -5.18 -19.48 -9.90
CA ARG A 296 -5.82 -20.56 -10.67
C ARG A 296 -4.77 -21.41 -11.41
N GLY A 297 -4.90 -22.72 -11.33
CA GLY A 297 -4.03 -23.66 -12.05
C GLY A 297 -2.58 -23.68 -11.56
N ALA A 298 -1.68 -24.22 -12.38
CA ALA A 298 -0.26 -24.32 -12.05
C ALA A 298 0.44 -22.97 -12.26
N GLN A 299 0.90 -22.35 -11.17
CA GLN A 299 1.68 -21.11 -11.19
C GLN A 299 3.15 -21.34 -11.60
N GLU A 300 3.39 -22.41 -12.37
CA GLU A 300 4.72 -22.91 -12.72
C GLU A 300 5.42 -22.04 -13.78
N ASN A 301 4.68 -21.16 -14.45
CA ASN A 301 5.23 -20.20 -15.41
C ASN A 301 5.81 -18.94 -14.75
N PHE A 302 5.65 -18.80 -13.43
CA PHE A 302 6.15 -17.66 -12.67
C PHE A 302 7.31 -18.04 -11.75
N PHE A 303 8.16 -17.06 -11.46
CA PHE A 303 9.20 -17.17 -10.43
C PHE A 303 9.34 -15.88 -9.62
N ASP A 304 10.02 -16.02 -8.49
CA ASP A 304 10.22 -14.95 -7.52
C ASP A 304 11.71 -14.64 -7.36
N ILE A 305 12.01 -13.38 -7.09
CA ILE A 305 13.28 -12.89 -6.61
C ILE A 305 13.05 -12.23 -5.25
N ARG A 306 13.71 -12.75 -4.21
CA ARG A 306 13.62 -12.23 -2.85
C ARG A 306 15.01 -11.88 -2.37
N HIS A 307 15.20 -10.63 -1.96
CA HIS A 307 16.49 -10.18 -1.49
C HIS A 307 16.38 -8.95 -0.59
N GLU A 308 17.52 -8.47 -0.14
CA GLU A 308 17.66 -7.28 0.68
C GLU A 308 18.33 -6.11 -0.07
N ALA A 309 17.90 -4.90 0.26
CA ALA A 309 18.45 -3.61 -0.11
C ALA A 309 18.83 -2.83 1.14
N ARG A 310 20.08 -2.37 1.20
CA ARG A 310 20.60 -1.58 2.31
C ARG A 310 21.43 -0.40 1.82
N SER A 311 21.75 0.53 2.72
CA SER A 311 22.64 1.64 2.41
C SER A 311 24.08 1.16 2.19
N ARG A 312 24.84 1.92 1.38
CA ARG A 312 26.28 1.72 1.26
C ARG A 312 26.98 2.26 2.51
N THR A 313 27.97 1.54 2.98
CA THR A 313 28.83 1.98 4.08
C THR A 313 30.09 2.60 3.53
N ARG A 314 30.54 3.70 4.13
CA ARG A 314 31.88 4.20 3.85
C ARG A 314 32.88 3.29 4.54
N ARG A 315 33.62 2.47 3.78
CA ARG A 315 34.69 1.63 4.34
C ARG A 315 35.59 2.44 5.28
N GLY A 316 35.70 2.01 6.53
CA GLY A 316 36.50 2.66 7.57
C GLY A 316 35.79 3.75 8.40
N SER A 317 34.52 4.08 8.13
CA SER A 317 33.76 5.05 8.96
C SER A 317 33.20 4.46 10.25
N GLY A 318 33.05 3.13 10.34
CA GLY A 318 32.41 2.45 11.46
C GLY A 318 30.87 2.59 11.51
N ILE A 319 30.27 3.23 10.50
CA ILE A 319 28.81 3.41 10.41
C ILE A 319 28.19 2.14 9.79
N PRO A 320 27.23 1.47 10.46
CA PRO A 320 26.56 0.29 9.91
C PRO A 320 25.76 0.62 8.65
N SER A 321 25.66 -0.37 7.76
CA SER A 321 24.67 -0.33 6.69
C SER A 321 23.27 -0.39 7.31
N ILE A 322 22.35 0.46 6.85
CA ILE A 322 20.97 0.50 7.34
C ILE A 322 20.00 -0.01 6.25
N PRO A 323 18.88 -0.64 6.62
CA PRO A 323 17.79 -0.97 5.70
C PRO A 323 17.29 0.26 4.93
N LEU A 324 16.79 0.05 3.70
CA LEU A 324 16.24 1.12 2.85
C LEU A 324 14.73 0.94 2.59
N PRO A 325 13.86 1.03 3.63
CA PRO A 325 12.42 0.95 3.45
C PRO A 325 11.91 2.04 2.49
N GLY A 326 11.03 1.65 1.56
CA GLY A 326 10.49 2.53 0.51
C GLY A 326 11.38 2.70 -0.72
N GLY A 327 12.50 1.97 -0.80
CA GLY A 327 13.25 1.89 -2.06
C GLY A 327 12.41 1.21 -3.14
N HIS A 328 12.37 1.78 -4.35
CA HIS A 328 11.65 1.23 -5.49
C HIS A 328 12.54 0.25 -6.24
N VAL A 329 12.15 -1.01 -6.29
CA VAL A 329 12.85 -2.06 -7.04
C VAL A 329 12.08 -2.37 -8.31
N VAL A 330 12.78 -2.35 -9.44
CA VAL A 330 12.19 -2.56 -10.78
C VAL A 330 12.92 -3.69 -11.50
N ALA A 331 12.16 -4.58 -12.14
CA ALA A 331 12.66 -5.61 -13.02
C ALA A 331 12.45 -5.22 -14.50
N TRP A 332 13.56 -5.09 -15.23
CA TRP A 332 13.61 -4.67 -16.62
C TRP A 332 13.85 -5.87 -17.53
N ALA A 333 12.86 -6.22 -18.35
CA ALA A 333 12.87 -7.39 -19.21
C ALA A 333 13.29 -7.07 -20.64
N ASP A 334 13.94 -8.01 -21.32
CA ASP A 334 13.88 -8.03 -22.79
C ASP A 334 12.54 -8.63 -23.22
N VAL A 335 11.82 -7.90 -24.08
CA VAL A 335 10.45 -8.25 -24.52
C VAL A 335 10.38 -8.72 -25.98
N ASP A 336 11.52 -8.78 -26.65
CA ASP A 336 11.66 -9.03 -28.09
C ASP A 336 12.65 -10.16 -28.41
N ASN A 337 13.07 -10.94 -27.40
CA ASN A 337 14.09 -11.98 -27.49
C ASN A 337 15.46 -11.44 -27.97
N ASN A 338 15.76 -10.17 -27.67
CA ASN A 338 17.02 -9.53 -28.02
C ASN A 338 17.60 -8.78 -26.82
N GLY A 339 18.54 -9.40 -26.12
CA GLY A 339 19.22 -8.77 -24.97
C GLY A 339 20.07 -7.53 -25.26
N TYR A 340 20.12 -7.04 -26.51
CA TYR A 340 20.81 -5.82 -26.92
C TYR A 340 19.88 -4.62 -27.13
N THR A 341 18.56 -4.81 -27.12
CA THR A 341 17.59 -3.70 -27.14
C THR A 341 17.39 -3.16 -25.73
N THR A 342 16.85 -1.94 -25.65
CA THR A 342 16.51 -1.32 -24.37
C THR A 342 15.48 -2.19 -23.65
N ARG A 343 15.76 -2.51 -22.38
CA ARG A 343 14.86 -3.32 -21.56
C ARG A 343 13.68 -2.51 -21.06
N VAL A 344 12.53 -3.19 -20.97
CA VAL A 344 11.24 -2.62 -20.57
C VAL A 344 10.96 -2.92 -19.11
N PRO A 345 10.55 -1.95 -18.28
CA PRO A 345 10.24 -2.20 -16.87
C PRO A 345 8.85 -2.86 -16.77
N LEU A 346 8.81 -4.13 -16.38
CA LEU A 346 7.57 -4.90 -16.38
C LEU A 346 7.01 -5.20 -14.99
N PHE A 347 7.86 -5.24 -13.98
CA PHE A 347 7.47 -5.66 -12.62
C PHE A 347 8.15 -4.77 -11.59
N SER A 348 7.44 -4.45 -10.52
CA SER A 348 7.94 -3.55 -9.49
C SER A 348 7.53 -3.93 -8.08
N THR A 349 8.28 -3.44 -7.09
CA THR A 349 7.92 -3.56 -5.67
C THR A 349 8.62 -2.51 -4.83
N LEU A 350 8.17 -2.31 -3.60
CA LEU A 350 8.88 -1.54 -2.59
C LEU A 350 9.68 -2.43 -1.63
N VAL A 351 10.85 -1.91 -1.24
CA VAL A 351 11.62 -2.44 -0.12
C VAL A 351 10.83 -2.23 1.18
N GLY A 352 10.67 -3.32 1.93
CA GLY A 352 9.96 -3.36 3.20
C GLY A 352 8.44 -3.42 3.06
N LEU A 353 7.87 -3.54 1.85
CA LEU A 353 6.42 -3.57 1.62
C LEU A 353 5.74 -4.70 2.41
N TYR A 354 6.33 -5.88 2.38
CA TYR A 354 5.80 -7.11 2.97
C TYR A 354 6.35 -7.44 4.36
N GLU A 355 7.07 -6.51 4.98
CA GLU A 355 7.78 -6.73 6.24
C GLU A 355 7.24 -5.78 7.30
N PRO A 356 6.84 -6.28 8.49
CA PRO A 356 6.20 -5.45 9.50
C PRO A 356 7.18 -4.44 10.10
N LEU A 357 6.68 -3.22 10.37
CA LEU A 357 7.47 -2.11 10.93
C LEU A 357 8.21 -2.46 12.21
N ILE A 358 7.65 -3.34 13.03
CA ILE A 358 8.25 -3.73 14.32
C ILE A 358 9.64 -4.36 14.15
N ASN A 359 9.92 -4.99 13.00
CA ASN A 359 11.21 -5.61 12.74
C ASN A 359 12.07 -4.74 11.83
N LYS A 360 12.70 -3.71 12.42
CA LYS A 360 13.56 -2.75 11.70
C LYS A 360 14.62 -3.41 10.84
N GLN A 361 15.17 -4.58 11.21
CA GLN A 361 16.19 -5.27 10.41
C GLN A 361 15.63 -5.93 9.14
N LEU A 362 14.35 -6.31 9.13
CA LEU A 362 13.69 -6.93 7.99
C LEU A 362 13.16 -5.90 6.98
N GLN A 363 13.00 -4.64 7.38
CA GLN A 363 12.52 -3.56 6.52
C GLN A 363 13.35 -3.31 5.26
N GLY A 364 14.55 -3.91 5.16
CA GLY A 364 15.41 -3.83 3.97
C GLY A 364 15.10 -4.91 2.94
N LYS A 365 14.20 -5.84 3.23
CA LYS A 365 13.86 -6.92 2.29
C LYS A 365 12.85 -6.46 1.27
N PHE A 366 12.99 -6.93 0.04
CA PHE A 366 11.99 -6.80 -1.01
C PHE A 366 11.72 -8.16 -1.63
N ASN A 367 10.53 -8.30 -2.19
CA ASN A 367 10.12 -9.48 -2.93
C ASN A 367 9.56 -9.02 -4.27
N LEU A 368 10.14 -9.49 -5.37
CA LEU A 368 9.69 -9.36 -6.76
C LEU A 368 9.15 -10.71 -7.22
N ILE A 369 7.90 -10.80 -7.67
CA ILE A 369 7.11 -12.04 -7.69
C ILE A 369 6.24 -12.04 -8.90
N GLY A 370 5.95 -13.25 -9.38
CA GLY A 370 5.18 -13.37 -10.59
C GLY A 370 5.99 -13.01 -11.82
N LEU A 371 7.33 -13.02 -11.75
CA LEU A 371 8.15 -12.76 -12.94
C LEU A 371 7.97 -13.91 -13.93
N TRP A 372 7.81 -13.58 -15.21
CA TRP A 372 7.46 -14.58 -16.21
C TRP A 372 8.70 -15.38 -16.64
N LYS A 373 8.60 -16.71 -16.61
CA LYS A 373 9.66 -17.60 -17.11
C LYS A 373 9.75 -17.63 -18.63
N THR A 374 8.65 -17.32 -19.30
CA THR A 374 8.55 -17.32 -20.76
C THR A 374 7.65 -16.19 -21.26
N MET A 375 7.98 -15.64 -22.42
CA MET A 375 7.20 -14.63 -23.14
C MET A 375 7.01 -15.05 -24.60
N GLU A 376 6.01 -14.50 -25.27
CA GLU A 376 5.79 -14.70 -26.70
C GLU A 376 6.78 -13.88 -27.53
N VAL A 377 7.26 -14.43 -28.64
CA VAL A 377 8.09 -13.69 -29.57
C VAL A 377 7.21 -12.75 -30.42
N PRO A 378 7.49 -11.43 -30.46
CA PRO A 378 6.65 -10.50 -31.19
C PRO A 378 6.45 -10.87 -32.66
N GLY A 379 5.18 -10.85 -33.11
CA GLY A 379 4.80 -11.17 -34.49
C GLY A 379 4.95 -12.64 -34.90
N LYS A 380 5.28 -13.54 -33.97
CA LYS A 380 5.45 -14.98 -34.24
C LYS A 380 4.53 -15.83 -33.37
N GLN A 381 3.36 -16.14 -33.92
CA GLN A 381 2.31 -16.87 -33.21
C GLN A 381 2.82 -18.21 -32.63
N GLY A 382 2.68 -18.36 -31.30
CA GLY A 382 3.01 -19.58 -30.56
C GLY A 382 4.51 -19.83 -30.34
N GLU A 383 5.40 -18.96 -30.83
CA GLU A 383 6.83 -19.03 -30.49
C GLU A 383 7.05 -18.33 -29.14
N ILE A 384 7.70 -19.03 -28.20
CA ILE A 384 8.03 -18.50 -26.88
C ILE A 384 9.54 -18.45 -26.68
N PHE A 385 10.00 -17.48 -25.88
CA PHE A 385 11.38 -17.36 -25.44
C PHE A 385 11.47 -17.19 -23.92
N THR A 386 12.65 -17.40 -23.35
CA THR A 386 12.91 -17.18 -21.92
C THR A 386 13.50 -15.78 -21.75
N PRO A 387 12.73 -14.81 -21.20
CA PRO A 387 13.23 -13.47 -21.00
C PRO A 387 14.30 -13.43 -19.90
N THR A 388 15.14 -12.42 -20.00
CA THR A 388 16.13 -12.04 -19.00
C THR A 388 15.71 -10.75 -18.32
N TYR A 389 16.08 -10.58 -17.05
CA TYR A 389 15.71 -9.42 -16.24
C TYR A 389 16.95 -8.75 -15.66
N THR A 390 17.08 -7.43 -15.80
CA THR A 390 17.99 -6.64 -14.96
C THR A 390 17.21 -5.96 -13.85
N LEU A 391 17.84 -5.79 -12.68
CA LEU A 391 17.17 -5.24 -11.50
C LEU A 391 17.78 -3.90 -11.12
N THR A 392 16.93 -2.94 -10.78
CA THR A 392 17.37 -1.63 -10.27
C THR A 392 16.73 -1.32 -8.93
N LEU A 393 17.40 -0.49 -8.14
CA LEU A 393 16.89 0.14 -6.93
C LEU A 393 16.99 1.66 -7.10
N SER A 394 15.89 2.39 -6.94
CA SER A 394 15.85 3.86 -6.92
C SER A 394 15.11 4.39 -5.70
N PRO A 395 15.47 5.58 -5.19
CA PRO A 395 14.63 6.28 -4.23
C PRO A 395 13.39 6.84 -4.94
N MET A 396 12.21 6.71 -4.32
CA MET A 396 11.04 7.49 -4.75
C MET A 396 11.08 8.86 -4.09
N ASN A 397 11.68 9.82 -4.78
CA ASN A 397 11.90 11.17 -4.27
C ASN A 397 11.55 12.25 -5.32
N GLY A 398 10.72 11.89 -6.30
CA GLY A 398 10.30 12.79 -7.37
C GLY A 398 11.41 13.25 -8.31
N THR A 399 12.54 12.53 -8.40
CA THR A 399 13.69 12.96 -9.22
C THR A 399 13.48 12.85 -10.73
N GLY A 400 12.42 12.18 -11.20
CA GLY A 400 12.07 12.13 -12.61
C GLY A 400 11.45 10.80 -13.05
N LEU A 401 10.61 10.86 -14.08
CA LEU A 401 9.97 9.68 -14.69
C LEU A 401 11.01 8.72 -15.29
N ASP A 402 12.12 9.24 -15.84
CA ASP A 402 13.25 8.45 -16.35
C ASP A 402 13.92 7.61 -15.26
N ARG A 403 13.88 8.09 -14.00
CA ARG A 403 14.46 7.42 -12.83
C ARG A 403 13.49 6.52 -12.08
N GLN A 404 12.29 6.30 -12.63
CA GLN A 404 11.21 5.57 -11.97
C GLN A 404 10.83 6.20 -10.61
N ALA A 405 10.90 7.53 -10.54
CA ALA A 405 10.53 8.33 -9.38
C ALA A 405 9.67 9.53 -9.86
N PRO A 406 8.39 9.29 -10.21
CA PRO A 406 7.49 10.33 -10.70
C PRO A 406 7.44 11.55 -9.76
N PRO A 407 7.46 12.79 -10.30
CA PRO A 407 7.33 13.99 -9.47
C PRO A 407 6.05 13.98 -8.64
N GLY A 408 6.13 14.37 -7.37
CA GLY A 408 4.97 14.41 -6.46
C GLY A 408 4.55 13.05 -5.87
N MET A 409 5.35 12.00 -6.08
CA MET A 409 5.08 10.68 -5.52
C MET A 409 6.22 10.23 -4.60
N SER A 410 5.94 10.15 -3.29
CA SER A 410 6.81 9.50 -2.31
C SER A 410 6.38 8.05 -2.04
N PRO A 411 7.20 7.26 -1.31
CA PRO A 411 6.85 5.88 -1.02
C PRO A 411 5.57 5.70 -0.22
N SER A 412 5.16 6.67 0.60
CA SER A 412 3.98 6.52 1.47
C SER A 412 2.68 6.40 0.68
N TYR A 413 2.59 7.03 -0.49
CA TYR A 413 1.43 6.98 -1.39
C TYR A 413 1.19 5.62 -2.02
N VAL A 414 2.26 4.86 -2.22
CA VAL A 414 2.24 3.58 -2.92
C VAL A 414 2.56 2.42 -1.98
N ASP A 415 2.84 2.69 -0.70
CA ASP A 415 2.97 1.64 0.31
C ASP A 415 1.57 1.16 0.70
N SER A 416 1.01 0.28 -0.12
CA SER A 416 -0.35 -0.25 0.03
C SER A 416 -0.57 -1.08 1.30
N ILE A 417 0.52 -1.47 1.98
CA ILE A 417 0.48 -2.36 3.15
C ILE A 417 0.81 -1.64 4.45
N GLN A 418 1.66 -0.61 4.43
CA GLN A 418 2.04 0.12 5.64
C GLN A 418 1.96 1.64 5.49
N GLY A 419 1.59 2.17 4.33
CA GLY A 419 1.37 3.60 4.14
C GLY A 419 0.15 4.13 4.90
N PRO A 420 -0.09 5.46 4.88
CA PRO A 420 -1.25 6.10 5.50
C PRO A 420 -2.58 5.53 5.00
N ASN A 421 -2.55 4.86 3.84
CA ASN A 421 -3.70 4.34 3.13
C ASN A 421 -3.88 2.81 3.33
N SER A 422 -3.01 2.18 4.10
CA SER A 422 -2.99 0.72 4.27
C SER A 422 -3.77 0.22 5.48
N TYR A 423 -4.35 -0.98 5.45
CA TYR A 423 -5.11 -1.56 6.58
C TYR A 423 -4.27 -1.94 7.81
N SER A 424 -3.03 -1.46 7.91
CA SER A 424 -2.14 -1.73 9.03
C SER A 424 -2.61 -1.00 10.28
N VAL A 425 -2.64 -1.71 11.41
CA VAL A 425 -2.88 -1.12 12.74
C VAL A 425 -1.79 -0.10 13.09
N THR A 426 -0.59 -0.27 12.55
CA THR A 426 0.51 0.70 12.63
C THR A 426 1.00 1.04 11.24
N THR A 427 0.76 2.28 10.82
CA THR A 427 1.26 2.81 9.54
C THR A 427 2.62 3.46 9.72
N ARG A 428 3.35 3.56 8.60
CA ARG A 428 4.66 4.17 8.50
C ARG A 428 4.49 5.68 8.31
N SER A 429 5.26 6.46 9.06
CA SER A 429 5.33 7.92 8.83
C SER A 429 6.22 8.23 7.63
N ASP A 430 6.03 9.37 6.99
CA ASP A 430 6.89 9.80 5.87
C ASP A 430 8.38 9.83 6.26
N SER A 431 8.67 10.15 7.53
CA SER A 431 10.03 10.21 8.07
C SER A 431 10.71 8.84 8.25
N ASP A 432 9.95 7.76 8.26
CA ASP A 432 10.50 6.40 8.35
C ASP A 432 11.05 5.89 7.01
N TYR A 433 10.60 6.47 5.89
CA TYR A 433 11.12 6.13 4.57
C TYR A 433 12.51 6.73 4.34
N GLN A 434 13.45 5.89 3.94
CA GLN A 434 14.81 6.34 3.63
C GLN A 434 14.92 6.60 2.14
N VAL A 435 14.69 7.84 1.71
CA VAL A 435 14.73 8.24 0.28
C VAL A 435 16.04 8.95 -0.12
N SER A 436 16.96 9.13 0.83
CA SER A 436 18.27 9.75 0.59
C SER A 436 19.34 8.68 0.36
N PHE A 437 19.31 8.04 -0.81
CA PHE A 437 20.32 7.08 -1.22
C PHE A 437 20.57 7.14 -2.74
N MET A 438 21.72 6.64 -3.17
CA MET A 438 22.08 6.59 -4.58
C MET A 438 21.39 5.40 -5.25
N SER A 439 20.81 5.62 -6.42
CA SER A 439 20.22 4.51 -7.19
C SER A 439 21.28 3.53 -7.70
N GLU A 440 20.92 2.26 -7.77
CA GLU A 440 21.81 1.16 -8.13
C GLU A 440 21.17 0.24 -9.18
N VAL A 441 21.99 -0.29 -10.08
CA VAL A 441 21.67 -1.40 -10.98
C VAL A 441 22.42 -2.64 -10.47
N PHE A 442 21.70 -3.74 -10.31
CA PHE A 442 22.28 -5.00 -9.86
C PHE A 442 23.28 -5.51 -10.89
N HIS A 443 24.48 -5.88 -10.43
CA HIS A 443 25.48 -6.51 -11.26
C HIS A 443 26.34 -7.51 -10.45
N GLU A 444 26.67 -8.65 -11.05
CA GLU A 444 27.19 -9.83 -10.37
C GLU A 444 28.59 -9.66 -9.78
N VAL A 445 29.35 -8.68 -10.27
CA VAL A 445 30.67 -8.31 -9.72
C VAL A 445 30.51 -7.20 -8.68
N GLU A 446 29.94 -6.08 -9.10
CA GLU A 446 29.69 -4.89 -8.29
C GLU A 446 28.56 -4.11 -8.94
N ASN A 447 27.64 -3.60 -8.12
CA ASN A 447 26.47 -2.85 -8.58
C ASN A 447 26.89 -1.52 -9.23
N ILE A 448 26.23 -1.21 -10.35
CA ILE A 448 26.48 0.00 -11.13
C ILE A 448 25.64 1.13 -10.54
N ILE A 449 26.21 2.33 -10.42
CA ILE A 449 25.49 3.51 -9.97
C ILE A 449 24.67 4.09 -11.12
N ASP A 450 23.47 4.55 -10.79
CA ASP A 450 22.48 5.21 -11.66
C ASP A 450 21.62 4.24 -12.50
N VAL A 451 20.29 4.33 -12.32
CA VAL A 451 19.31 3.48 -13.01
C VAL A 451 19.27 3.69 -14.53
N SER A 452 19.76 4.83 -15.03
CA SER A 452 19.90 5.06 -16.49
C SER A 452 20.78 4.01 -17.17
N LYS A 453 21.60 3.27 -16.40
CA LYS A 453 22.45 2.16 -16.88
C LYS A 453 21.81 0.78 -16.69
N LYS A 454 20.49 0.70 -16.56
CA LYS A 454 19.71 -0.56 -16.41
C LYS A 454 20.11 -1.66 -17.37
N ASP A 455 20.45 -1.32 -18.61
CA ASP A 455 20.79 -2.27 -19.68
C ASP A 455 22.19 -2.90 -19.50
N ALA A 456 23.03 -2.29 -18.66
CA ALA A 456 24.34 -2.83 -18.27
C ALA A 456 24.28 -3.72 -17.01
N GLY A 457 23.10 -3.89 -16.41
CA GLY A 457 22.90 -4.78 -15.27
C GLY A 457 23.14 -6.26 -15.62
N THR A 458 23.31 -7.11 -14.60
CA THR A 458 23.41 -8.55 -14.86
C THR A 458 22.06 -9.10 -15.32
N PRO A 459 21.97 -9.68 -16.53
CA PRO A 459 20.74 -10.31 -17.00
C PRO A 459 20.48 -11.60 -16.21
N LEU A 460 19.40 -11.62 -15.45
CA LEU A 460 18.92 -12.76 -14.67
C LEU A 460 17.91 -13.55 -15.49
N VAL A 461 18.08 -14.87 -15.59
CA VAL A 461 17.23 -15.74 -16.40
C VAL A 461 16.81 -16.96 -15.59
N TRP A 462 15.58 -17.43 -15.82
CA TRP A 462 15.14 -18.71 -15.26
C TRP A 462 15.82 -19.87 -15.98
N ASN A 463 16.53 -20.71 -15.23
CA ASN A 463 17.11 -21.94 -15.76
C ASN A 463 16.20 -23.14 -15.44
N PHE A 464 15.53 -23.69 -16.46
CA PHE A 464 14.65 -24.85 -16.31
C PHE A 464 15.36 -26.12 -15.84
N ALA A 465 16.64 -26.31 -16.21
CA ALA A 465 17.39 -27.50 -15.80
C ALA A 465 17.79 -27.46 -14.32
N MET A 466 18.14 -26.27 -13.81
CA MET A 466 18.49 -26.05 -12.40
C MET A 466 17.28 -25.70 -11.53
N ASN A 467 16.13 -25.40 -12.16
CA ASN A 467 14.91 -24.93 -11.51
C ASN A 467 15.16 -23.71 -10.59
N THR A 468 15.98 -22.76 -11.07
CA THR A 468 16.39 -21.57 -10.30
C THR A 468 16.84 -20.43 -11.22
N VAL A 469 16.94 -19.23 -10.67
CA VAL A 469 17.44 -18.03 -11.37
C VAL A 469 18.97 -18.04 -11.43
N VAL A 470 19.52 -17.77 -12.60
CA VAL A 470 20.96 -17.68 -12.84
C VAL A 470 21.32 -16.42 -13.63
N SER A 471 22.58 -15.98 -13.56
CA SER A 471 23.13 -15.01 -14.51
C SER A 471 23.17 -15.65 -15.91
N ALA A 472 22.60 -14.97 -16.92
CA ALA A 472 22.72 -15.39 -18.31
C ALA A 472 24.16 -15.24 -18.84
N VAL A 473 25.02 -14.48 -18.14
CA VAL A 473 26.43 -14.29 -18.50
C VAL A 473 27.31 -15.39 -17.92
N SER A 474 27.20 -15.66 -16.61
CA SER A 474 28.12 -16.55 -15.90
C SER A 474 27.52 -17.90 -15.50
N GLY A 475 26.21 -18.07 -15.62
CA GLY A 475 25.49 -19.27 -15.15
C GLY A 475 25.41 -19.40 -13.64
N ARG A 476 25.87 -18.41 -12.87
CA ARG A 476 25.88 -18.42 -11.40
C ARG A 476 24.49 -18.14 -10.84
N THR A 477 24.13 -18.83 -9.76
CA THR A 477 22.90 -18.53 -8.99
C THR A 477 23.06 -17.24 -8.18
N ILE A 478 21.96 -16.63 -7.75
CA ILE A 478 21.99 -15.42 -6.90
C ILE A 478 22.88 -15.60 -5.65
N PRO A 479 22.79 -16.70 -4.87
CA PRO A 479 23.70 -16.94 -3.75
C PRO A 479 25.19 -17.02 -4.14
N GLN A 480 25.50 -17.51 -5.34
CA GLN A 480 26.88 -17.55 -5.85
C GLN A 480 27.38 -16.18 -6.29
N MET A 481 26.50 -15.32 -6.82
CA MET A 481 26.80 -13.92 -7.14
C MET A 481 26.96 -13.06 -5.89
N ARG A 482 26.27 -13.40 -4.79
CA ARG A 482 26.28 -12.67 -3.51
C ARG A 482 26.75 -13.57 -2.36
N PRO A 483 28.06 -13.86 -2.28
CA PRO A 483 28.59 -14.65 -1.18
C PRO A 483 28.42 -13.90 0.17
N TYR A 484 28.38 -14.66 1.27
CA TYR A 484 28.31 -14.14 2.64
C TYR A 484 27.02 -13.35 2.97
N LEU A 485 25.89 -13.72 2.36
CA LEU A 485 24.59 -13.05 2.55
C LEU A 485 24.66 -11.55 2.25
N LYS A 486 25.54 -11.13 1.33
CA LYS A 486 25.63 -9.74 0.88
C LYS A 486 24.27 -9.34 0.30
N PRO A 487 23.64 -8.22 0.72
CA PRO A 487 22.37 -7.76 0.15
C PRO A 487 22.49 -7.57 -1.37
N MET A 488 21.39 -7.52 -2.11
CA MET A 488 21.43 -7.37 -3.57
C MET A 488 21.86 -5.95 -3.92
N PHE A 489 21.35 -4.98 -3.17
CA PHE A 489 21.71 -3.57 -3.25
C PHE A 489 22.40 -3.09 -1.99
N GLY A 490 23.43 -2.25 -2.15
CA GLY A 490 24.25 -1.75 -1.05
C GLY A 490 25.24 -2.76 -0.45
N ASP A 491 25.62 -2.48 0.80
CA ASP A 491 26.68 -3.19 1.52
C ASP A 491 26.13 -4.08 2.64
N PRO A 492 26.84 -5.17 2.99
CA PRO A 492 26.47 -6.00 4.13
C PRO A 492 26.53 -5.19 5.43
N ASN A 493 25.73 -5.59 6.42
CA ASN A 493 25.89 -5.08 7.77
C ASN A 493 27.12 -5.72 8.42
N ASP A 494 28.29 -5.11 8.22
CA ASP A 494 29.57 -5.59 8.74
C ASP A 494 29.78 -5.30 10.24
N VAL A 495 28.77 -4.72 10.92
CA VAL A 495 28.83 -4.49 12.36
C VAL A 495 28.46 -5.78 13.10
N CYS A 496 29.35 -6.22 13.99
CA CYS A 496 29.09 -7.36 14.86
C CYS A 496 27.76 -7.11 15.61
N PRO A 497 26.79 -8.04 15.56
CA PRO A 497 25.49 -7.88 16.24
C PRO A 497 25.61 -7.60 17.74
N LEU A 498 26.75 -7.97 18.33
CA LEU A 498 27.08 -7.80 19.75
C LEU A 498 27.66 -6.41 20.08
N ASN A 499 27.97 -5.60 19.07
CA ASN A 499 28.53 -4.25 19.21
C ASN A 499 27.50 -3.13 18.97
N ILE A 500 26.22 -3.47 18.73
CA ILE A 500 25.16 -2.46 18.58
C ILE A 500 25.00 -1.74 19.94
N ILE A 501 25.24 -0.43 19.95
CA ILE A 501 24.94 0.44 21.09
C ILE A 501 23.49 0.89 20.91
N GLU A 502 22.59 0.39 21.75
CA GLU A 502 21.23 0.93 21.82
C GLU A 502 21.30 2.34 22.42
N VAL A 503 21.06 3.35 21.58
CA VAL A 503 20.92 4.74 22.01
C VAL A 503 19.49 4.88 22.52
N ASN A 504 19.31 5.25 23.79
CA ASN A 504 17.98 5.56 24.33
C ASN A 504 17.37 6.69 23.49
N THR A 505 16.32 6.38 22.72
CA THR A 505 15.45 7.37 22.10
C THR A 505 14.54 7.93 23.18
N GLY A 506 15.11 8.77 24.04
CA GLY A 506 14.36 9.66 24.94
C GLY A 506 14.33 11.04 24.32
N THR A 507 13.14 11.50 23.97
CA THR A 507 12.84 12.86 23.54
C THR A 507 13.27 13.87 24.61
N GLY A 508 14.02 14.91 24.26
CA GLY A 508 14.26 16.09 25.12
C GLY A 508 15.72 16.52 25.21
N GLY A 509 16.02 17.71 24.68
CA GLY A 509 17.34 18.31 24.68
C GLY A 509 17.88 18.70 26.06
N GLY A 510 19.20 18.90 26.13
CA GLY A 510 19.86 19.47 27.30
C GLY A 510 21.32 19.07 27.42
N THR A 511 22.21 20.01 27.13
CA THR A 511 23.64 19.96 27.46
C THR A 511 23.85 19.81 28.97
N THR A 512 24.70 18.88 29.41
CA THR A 512 25.86 19.07 30.31
C THR A 512 26.34 17.76 30.96
N THR A 513 27.66 17.72 31.14
CA THR A 513 28.50 16.73 31.82
C THR A 513 28.16 16.54 33.30
N THR A 514 28.10 15.30 33.79
CA THR A 514 28.79 14.73 34.99
C THR A 514 28.18 13.35 35.34
N PRO A 515 28.97 12.28 35.60
CA PRO A 515 28.44 10.97 35.97
C PRO A 515 28.07 10.94 37.46
N THR A 516 26.81 10.65 37.78
CA THR A 516 26.36 10.35 39.15
C THR A 516 26.04 8.86 39.32
N THR A 517 26.43 8.37 40.49
CA THR A 517 26.47 7.00 41.02
C THR A 517 25.14 6.23 40.90
N PRO A 518 25.13 4.90 40.71
CA PRO A 518 23.90 4.14 40.52
C PRO A 518 23.14 3.96 41.85
N THR A 519 21.97 4.59 41.96
CA THR A 519 20.96 4.26 42.97
C THR A 519 19.88 3.35 42.36
N THR A 520 19.72 2.18 42.98
CA THR A 520 18.55 1.28 43.07
C THR A 520 17.72 1.01 41.80
N PRO A 521 17.53 -0.26 41.39
CA PRO A 521 16.79 -0.61 40.18
C PRO A 521 15.30 -0.26 40.37
N THR A 522 14.88 0.82 39.72
CA THR A 522 13.47 1.15 39.57
C THR A 522 13.04 0.57 38.22
N ILE A 523 12.14 -0.42 38.25
CA ILE A 523 11.58 -1.04 37.05
C ILE A 523 10.68 0.01 36.36
N PRO A 524 10.99 0.46 35.12
CA PRO A 524 10.06 1.29 34.37
C PRO A 524 8.98 0.41 33.75
N THR A 525 7.74 0.66 34.12
CA THR A 525 6.55 0.20 33.40
C THR A 525 6.44 0.98 32.09
N GLY A 526 6.65 0.31 30.96
CA GLY A 526 6.46 0.85 29.61
C GLY A 526 7.74 1.43 29.01
N GLY A 527 8.42 0.65 28.18
CA GLY A 527 9.65 1.05 27.48
C GLY A 527 10.47 -0.19 27.12
N SER A 528 11.03 -0.21 25.91
CA SER A 528 11.82 -1.31 25.34
C SER A 528 12.78 -1.94 26.35
N ILE A 529 12.70 -3.27 26.53
CA ILE A 529 13.71 -4.02 27.27
C ILE A 529 15.02 -3.92 26.48
N SER A 530 15.98 -3.15 27.00
CA SER A 530 17.28 -2.95 26.34
C SER A 530 18.17 -4.16 26.62
N PHE A 531 17.99 -5.22 25.82
CA PHE A 531 18.69 -6.48 25.99
C PHE A 531 20.22 -6.32 25.98
N THR A 532 20.75 -5.38 25.20
CA THR A 532 22.20 -5.11 25.16
C THR A 532 22.72 -4.34 26.38
N ASN A 533 21.96 -3.42 26.96
CA ASN A 533 22.39 -2.70 28.17
C ASN A 533 22.32 -3.59 29.42
N ASP A 534 21.33 -4.48 29.51
CA ASP A 534 21.22 -5.45 30.59
C ASP A 534 22.33 -6.52 30.52
N LEU A 535 22.66 -7.00 29.31
CA LEU A 535 23.81 -7.90 29.12
C LEU A 535 25.15 -7.22 29.41
N ARG A 536 25.31 -5.95 29.04
CA ARG A 536 26.52 -5.16 29.37
C ARG A 536 26.62 -4.94 30.87
N SER A 537 25.52 -4.60 31.54
CA SER A 537 25.47 -4.46 32.99
C SER A 537 25.77 -5.78 33.71
N PHE A 538 25.23 -6.90 33.22
CA PHE A 538 25.55 -8.24 33.74
C PHE A 538 27.03 -8.60 33.52
N ARG A 539 27.58 -8.30 32.34
CA ARG A 539 29.02 -8.46 32.06
C ARG A 539 29.85 -7.63 33.03
N ASP A 540 29.59 -6.33 33.11
CA ASP A 540 30.42 -5.36 33.82
C ASP A 540 30.30 -5.51 35.34
N THR A 541 29.12 -5.87 35.84
CA THR A 541 28.85 -5.97 37.29
C THR A 541 29.14 -7.36 37.84
N PHE A 542 28.89 -8.42 37.08
CA PHE A 542 28.96 -9.80 37.57
C PHE A 542 30.09 -10.63 36.94
N LEU A 543 30.24 -10.59 35.61
CA LEU A 543 31.26 -11.39 34.94
C LEU A 543 32.67 -10.80 35.11
N MET A 544 32.84 -9.49 34.97
CA MET A 544 34.16 -8.85 35.09
C MET A 544 34.67 -8.77 36.53
N ASN A 545 33.78 -8.91 37.53
CA ASN A 545 34.13 -8.89 38.96
C ASN A 545 34.26 -10.29 39.58
N SER A 546 34.19 -11.36 38.77
CA SER A 546 34.42 -12.73 39.23
C SER A 546 35.49 -13.42 38.40
N ASP A 547 36.39 -14.18 39.04
CA ASP A 547 37.49 -14.86 38.36
C ASP A 547 36.97 -15.86 37.29
N LEU A 548 35.85 -16.53 37.57
CA LEU A 548 35.18 -17.42 36.63
C LEU A 548 34.52 -16.64 35.48
N GLY A 549 33.96 -15.46 35.77
CA GLY A 549 33.34 -14.60 34.78
C GLY A 549 34.36 -13.99 33.82
N LEU A 550 35.54 -13.59 34.31
CA LEU A 550 36.67 -13.14 33.49
C LEU A 550 37.09 -14.21 32.48
N VAL A 551 37.24 -15.46 32.92
CA VAL A 551 37.57 -16.59 32.03
C VAL A 551 36.47 -16.83 30.98
N LEU A 552 35.20 -16.74 31.36
CA LEU A 552 34.08 -16.90 30.42
C LEU A 552 34.00 -15.75 29.41
N VAL A 553 34.28 -14.52 29.83
CA VAL A 553 34.33 -13.34 28.97
C VAL A 553 35.51 -13.42 28.00
N ASP A 554 36.68 -13.85 28.46
CA ASP A 554 37.87 -14.03 27.62
C ASP A 554 37.67 -15.16 26.59
N MET A 555 37.07 -16.27 27.03
CA MET A 555 36.67 -17.37 26.14
C MET A 555 35.65 -16.90 25.11
N TYR A 556 34.66 -16.10 25.52
CA TYR A 556 33.68 -15.51 24.62
C TYR A 556 34.33 -14.57 23.60
N TYR A 557 35.18 -13.62 23.99
CA TYR A 557 35.83 -12.70 23.06
C TYR A 557 36.84 -13.40 22.13
N THR A 558 37.39 -14.54 22.56
CA THR A 558 38.26 -15.37 21.72
C THR A 558 37.46 -16.16 20.67
N ILE A 559 36.29 -16.71 21.05
CA ILE A 559 35.49 -17.58 20.17
C ILE A 559 34.50 -16.78 19.31
N ALA A 560 33.95 -15.66 19.82
CA ALA A 560 32.91 -14.88 19.16
C ALA A 560 33.29 -14.39 17.75
N PRO A 561 34.51 -13.93 17.45
CA PRO A 561 34.90 -13.56 16.09
C PRO A 561 34.92 -14.77 15.13
N ILE A 562 35.27 -15.96 15.63
CA ILE A 562 35.32 -17.21 14.86
C ILE A 562 33.89 -17.70 14.60
N LEU A 563 33.04 -17.70 15.62
CA LEU A 563 31.61 -18.02 15.52
C LEU A 563 30.89 -17.04 14.59
N ALA A 564 31.12 -15.73 14.73
CA ALA A 564 30.54 -14.71 13.86
C ALA A 564 30.98 -14.90 12.40
N ARG A 565 32.26 -15.20 12.16
CA ARG A 565 32.75 -15.54 10.81
C ARG A 565 32.14 -16.84 10.27
N ALA A 566 31.90 -17.84 11.11
CA ALA A 566 31.25 -19.08 10.68
C ALA A 566 29.75 -18.85 10.36
N MET A 567 29.06 -18.05 11.17
CA MET A 567 27.66 -17.67 10.98
C MET A 567 27.48 -16.80 9.72
N LEU A 568 28.37 -15.84 9.46
CA LEU A 568 28.31 -14.99 8.27
C LEU A 568 28.65 -15.75 6.97
N LYS A 569 29.23 -16.95 7.06
CA LYS A 569 29.62 -17.76 5.91
C LYS A 569 28.59 -18.80 5.48
N ASP A 570 27.73 -19.22 6.39
CA ASP A 570 26.83 -20.35 6.19
C ASP A 570 25.44 -20.05 6.77
N GLU A 571 24.43 -19.99 5.90
CA GLU A 571 23.05 -19.69 6.25
C GLU A 571 22.45 -20.73 7.21
N PHE A 572 22.86 -22.00 7.11
CA PHE A 572 22.41 -23.06 8.01
C PHE A 572 22.97 -22.87 9.42
N VAL A 573 24.24 -22.48 9.53
CA VAL A 573 24.87 -22.15 10.82
C VAL A 573 24.25 -20.89 11.43
N MET A 574 23.96 -19.87 10.62
CA MET A 574 23.24 -18.66 11.06
C MET A 574 21.85 -19.01 11.60
N LYS A 575 21.07 -19.84 10.87
CA LYS A 575 19.74 -20.28 11.29
C LYS A 575 19.79 -21.09 12.59
N ILE A 576 20.77 -21.98 12.77
CA ILE A 576 20.98 -22.71 14.02
C ILE A 576 21.31 -21.75 15.16
N ALA A 577 22.23 -20.81 14.94
CA ALA A 577 22.64 -19.86 15.97
C ALA A 577 21.50 -18.91 16.37
N ILE A 578 20.75 -18.37 15.40
CA ILE A 578 19.54 -17.57 15.66
C ILE A 578 18.51 -18.43 16.40
N GLY A 579 18.30 -19.68 16.00
CA GLY A 579 17.38 -20.60 16.68
C GLY A 579 17.78 -20.87 18.12
N VAL A 580 19.07 -21.09 18.39
CA VAL A 580 19.61 -21.29 19.74
C VAL A 580 19.50 -20.02 20.58
N VAL A 581 19.81 -18.85 20.01
CA VAL A 581 19.68 -17.55 20.68
C VAL A 581 18.21 -17.28 21.00
N LEU A 582 17.29 -17.42 20.04
CA LEU A 582 15.84 -17.27 20.28
C LEU A 582 15.32 -18.26 21.33
N MET A 583 15.86 -19.49 21.39
CA MET A 583 15.52 -20.50 22.40
C MET A 583 16.01 -20.10 23.80
N ILE A 584 17.17 -19.42 23.91
CA ILE A 584 17.73 -18.93 25.18
C ILE A 584 17.04 -17.65 25.64
N LEU A 585 16.75 -16.73 24.71
CA LEU A 585 16.14 -15.42 24.98
C LEU A 585 14.67 -15.54 25.39
N ASN A 586 13.94 -16.49 24.84
CA ASN A 586 12.58 -16.80 25.27
C ASN A 586 12.59 -17.82 26.42
N SER A 587 13.24 -17.48 27.53
CA SER A 587 13.26 -18.28 28.77
C SER A 587 11.85 -18.55 29.35
N LYS A 588 10.85 -17.72 28.99
CA LYS A 588 9.43 -17.99 29.27
C LYS A 588 8.90 -19.19 28.47
N TRP A 589 9.40 -19.44 27.26
CA TRP A 589 9.02 -20.61 26.45
C TRP A 589 9.56 -21.93 27.01
N LEU A 590 10.69 -21.93 27.72
CA LEU A 590 11.12 -23.12 28.46
C LEU A 590 10.12 -23.47 29.58
N ILE A 591 9.55 -22.46 30.24
CA ILE A 591 8.48 -22.61 31.23
C ILE A 591 7.16 -22.99 30.58
N TYR A 592 6.83 -22.49 29.38
CA TYR A 592 5.65 -22.93 28.63
C TYR A 592 5.81 -24.33 28.05
N VAL A 593 7.00 -24.76 27.63
CA VAL A 593 7.25 -26.13 27.14
C VAL A 593 7.28 -27.11 28.32
N ILE A 594 7.93 -26.77 29.43
CA ILE A 594 7.83 -27.55 30.67
C ILE A 594 6.38 -27.52 31.18
N GLY A 595 5.69 -26.39 31.06
CA GLY A 595 4.30 -26.19 31.44
C GLY A 595 3.32 -26.96 30.56
N VAL A 596 3.57 -27.07 29.25
CA VAL A 596 2.82 -27.85 28.26
C VAL A 596 3.15 -29.34 28.41
N VAL A 597 4.39 -29.71 28.70
CA VAL A 597 4.75 -31.10 29.03
C VAL A 597 4.13 -31.52 30.36
N LEU A 598 4.12 -30.65 31.37
CA LEU A 598 3.39 -30.87 32.62
C LEU A 598 1.88 -30.86 32.40
N LEU A 599 1.33 -29.98 31.57
CA LEU A 599 -0.08 -29.96 31.19
C LEU A 599 -0.47 -31.20 30.42
N LEU A 600 0.38 -31.70 29.52
CA LEU A 600 0.18 -32.94 28.78
C LEU A 600 0.31 -34.14 29.70
N LEU A 601 1.22 -34.10 30.69
CA LEU A 601 1.34 -35.14 31.72
C LEU A 601 0.17 -35.11 32.69
N THR A 602 -0.35 -33.94 33.10
CA THR A 602 -1.53 -33.80 33.97
C THR A 602 -2.84 -34.01 33.21
N SER A 603 -2.89 -33.71 31.91
CA SER A 603 -4.00 -34.03 31.02
C SER A 603 -4.01 -35.51 30.67
N PHE A 604 -2.83 -36.12 30.49
CA PHE A 604 -2.68 -37.57 30.40
C PHE A 604 -3.11 -38.23 31.71
N TRP A 605 -2.70 -37.69 32.86
CA TRP A 605 -3.14 -38.16 34.19
C TRP A 605 -4.64 -37.91 34.42
N GLY A 606 -5.17 -36.80 33.92
CA GLY A 606 -6.59 -36.41 33.97
C GLY A 606 -7.46 -37.29 33.07
N ILE A 607 -6.99 -37.66 31.87
CA ILE A 607 -7.64 -38.59 30.95
C ILE A 607 -7.56 -40.03 31.50
N VAL A 608 -6.45 -40.41 32.13
CA VAL A 608 -6.31 -41.67 32.88
C VAL A 608 -7.25 -41.69 34.09
N ARG A 609 -7.46 -40.56 34.77
CA ARG A 609 -8.38 -40.42 35.91
C ARG A 609 -9.86 -40.29 35.50
N MET A 610 -10.15 -39.68 34.35
CA MET A 610 -11.47 -39.61 33.74
C MET A 610 -11.89 -40.96 33.13
N ARG A 611 -10.94 -41.80 32.71
CA ARG A 611 -11.20 -43.22 32.39
C ARG A 611 -11.31 -44.10 33.64
N ALA A 612 -10.75 -43.68 34.78
CA ALA A 612 -10.80 -44.42 36.05
C ALA A 612 -11.90 -43.95 37.03
N GLY A 613 -12.68 -42.93 36.72
CA GLY A 613 -13.66 -42.35 37.66
C GLY A 613 -14.92 -41.83 36.98
N ARG A 614 -15.93 -42.71 36.85
CA ARG A 614 -17.33 -42.29 36.63
C ARG A 614 -17.83 -41.57 37.90
N SER A 615 -18.12 -40.27 37.80
CA SER A 615 -19.29 -39.69 38.48
C SER A 615 -19.76 -38.39 37.83
N ARG A 616 -21.08 -38.31 37.62
CA ARG A 616 -21.84 -37.13 37.23
C ARG A 616 -21.71 -36.04 38.30
N THR A 617 -21.17 -34.87 37.94
CA THR A 617 -21.55 -33.52 38.41
C THR A 617 -20.40 -32.55 38.13
N THR A 618 -20.61 -31.58 37.23
CA THR A 618 -20.31 -30.14 37.43
C THR A 618 -20.55 -29.39 36.10
N ARG A 619 -21.82 -29.00 35.89
CA ARG A 619 -22.13 -27.69 35.31
C ARG A 619 -21.86 -26.65 36.39
N LEU A 620 -21.59 -25.41 35.97
CA LEU A 620 -21.28 -24.19 36.73
C LEU A 620 -19.80 -23.82 36.68
N PHE A 621 -19.44 -22.92 35.76
CA PHE A 621 -18.68 -21.69 36.02
C PHE A 621 -18.52 -20.93 34.68
N GLN A 622 -19.64 -20.40 34.19
CA GLN A 622 -19.71 -19.26 33.26
C GLN A 622 -19.95 -18.01 34.11
N GLY A 623 -19.22 -16.91 33.90
CA GLY A 623 -19.67 -15.61 34.42
C GLY A 623 -18.68 -14.46 34.66
N GLY A 624 -17.36 -14.66 34.62
CA GLY A 624 -16.41 -13.63 35.09
C GLY A 624 -15.62 -12.85 34.03
N SER A 625 -15.44 -13.38 32.82
CA SER A 625 -14.38 -12.95 31.90
C SER A 625 -14.80 -11.98 30.79
N ARG A 626 -16.09 -11.62 30.69
CA ARG A 626 -16.61 -10.83 29.55
C ARG A 626 -16.59 -9.30 29.74
N ARG A 627 -16.55 -8.78 30.97
CA ARG A 627 -16.72 -7.33 31.22
C ARG A 627 -15.41 -6.53 31.30
N LEU A 628 -14.27 -7.16 31.62
CA LEU A 628 -12.97 -6.47 31.58
C LEU A 628 -12.34 -6.46 30.18
N PHE A 629 -12.69 -7.42 29.32
CA PHE A 629 -12.24 -7.48 27.93
C PHE A 629 -12.82 -6.32 27.10
N LEU A 630 -14.09 -5.96 27.35
CA LEU A 630 -14.79 -4.85 26.69
C LEU A 630 -14.25 -3.45 27.04
N ILE A 631 -13.69 -3.24 28.23
CA ILE A 631 -13.14 -1.94 28.66
C ILE A 631 -11.72 -1.74 28.14
N PHE A 632 -10.96 -2.83 27.94
CA PHE A 632 -9.63 -2.78 27.31
C PHE A 632 -9.74 -2.65 25.77
N MET A 633 -10.83 -3.17 25.19
CA MET A 633 -11.18 -3.07 23.76
C MET A 633 -11.64 -1.66 23.34
N LEU A 634 -12.08 -0.80 24.28
CA LEU A 634 -12.60 0.54 23.98
C LEU A 634 -11.56 1.67 24.05
N LEU A 635 -10.36 1.43 24.58
CA LEU A 635 -9.41 2.50 24.93
C LEU A 635 -8.16 2.60 24.02
N ASN A 636 -8.06 1.81 22.96
CA ASN A 636 -6.98 1.96 21.97
C ASN A 636 -7.52 2.06 20.53
N PHE A 637 -8.75 2.56 20.40
CA PHE A 637 -9.26 3.11 19.14
C PHE A 637 -8.40 4.29 18.73
N GLY A 638 -7.81 4.20 17.55
CA GLY A 638 -7.13 5.33 16.92
C GLY A 638 -6.10 4.87 15.92
N LEU A 639 -6.52 4.74 14.65
CA LEU A 639 -6.09 5.60 13.54
C LEU A 639 -6.22 4.84 12.20
N LEU A 640 -7.01 5.46 11.33
CA LEU A 640 -7.57 4.94 10.07
C LEU A 640 -6.63 5.04 8.87
N PRO A 641 -6.80 4.13 7.88
CA PRO A 641 -6.22 4.26 6.55
C PRO A 641 -7.22 4.42 5.39
N THR A 642 -6.75 5.08 4.32
CA THR A 642 -7.47 5.58 3.13
C THR A 642 -7.63 4.57 1.96
N VAL A 643 -8.43 4.94 0.95
CA VAL A 643 -8.72 4.20 -0.28
C VAL A 643 -8.29 5.05 -1.48
N SER A 644 -8.28 4.49 -2.68
CA SER A 644 -7.48 4.89 -3.86
C SER A 644 -8.35 5.21 -5.10
N SER A 645 -8.18 6.39 -5.72
CA SER A 645 -9.05 6.91 -6.80
C SER A 645 -8.23 7.23 -8.03
N ARG A 646 -8.86 7.18 -9.20
CA ARG A 646 -8.26 7.68 -10.43
C ARG A 646 -8.57 9.17 -10.62
N ILE A 647 -7.52 9.99 -10.61
CA ILE A 647 -7.63 11.45 -10.64
C ILE A 647 -7.32 12.00 -12.04
N ALA A 648 -8.10 12.98 -12.45
CA ALA A 648 -7.81 13.83 -13.59
C ALA A 648 -6.97 15.04 -13.16
N TYR A 649 -6.01 15.43 -14.00
CA TYR A 649 -5.15 16.58 -13.73
C TYR A 649 -5.94 17.92 -13.79
N LEU A 650 -6.22 18.54 -12.62
CA LEU A 650 -6.88 19.87 -12.48
C LEU A 650 -5.96 20.98 -11.96
N THR A 651 -5.88 22.09 -12.72
CA THR A 651 -5.18 23.32 -12.30
C THR A 651 -5.96 24.12 -11.24
N THR A 652 -5.28 24.99 -10.49
CA THR A 652 -5.94 25.87 -9.48
C THR A 652 -6.95 26.83 -10.11
N GLU A 653 -6.69 27.33 -11.33
CA GLU A 653 -7.63 28.19 -12.07
C GLU A 653 -8.92 27.45 -12.41
N GLN A 654 -8.82 26.23 -12.96
CA GLN A 654 -9.98 25.38 -13.24
C GLN A 654 -10.76 25.01 -11.97
N LEU A 655 -10.05 24.73 -10.86
CA LEU A 655 -10.68 24.41 -9.59
C LEU A 655 -11.47 25.60 -9.01
N VAL A 656 -10.88 26.80 -9.04
CA VAL A 656 -11.57 28.03 -8.61
C VAL A 656 -12.77 28.32 -9.52
N GLU A 657 -12.61 28.17 -10.84
CA GLU A 657 -13.67 28.40 -11.82
C GLU A 657 -14.88 27.50 -11.56
N ALA A 658 -14.65 26.22 -11.29
CA ALA A 658 -15.70 25.24 -11.20
C ALA A 658 -16.34 25.09 -9.79
N SER A 659 -15.72 25.65 -8.74
CA SER A 659 -16.29 25.64 -7.38
C SER A 659 -17.36 26.71 -7.19
N ASP A 660 -18.45 26.42 -6.48
CA ASP A 660 -19.48 27.43 -6.15
C ASP A 660 -19.00 28.42 -5.08
N ALA A 661 -18.20 27.93 -4.13
CA ALA A 661 -17.56 28.73 -3.11
C ALA A 661 -16.11 28.29 -2.88
N VAL A 662 -15.27 29.25 -2.49
CA VAL A 662 -13.91 28.99 -2.04
C VAL A 662 -13.72 29.81 -0.77
N VAL A 663 -13.37 29.15 0.32
CA VAL A 663 -13.24 29.80 1.63
C VAL A 663 -11.97 29.36 2.34
N SER A 664 -11.33 30.32 3.00
CA SER A 664 -10.33 30.02 4.04
C SER A 664 -11.05 29.81 5.36
N SER A 665 -10.69 28.76 6.09
CA SER A 665 -11.50 28.29 7.20
C SER A 665 -10.69 27.52 8.25
N LYS A 666 -11.33 27.29 9.39
CA LYS A 666 -10.84 26.41 10.45
C LYS A 666 -11.85 25.32 10.74
N VAL A 667 -11.41 24.08 10.84
CA VAL A 667 -12.27 22.94 11.20
C VAL A 667 -12.66 23.02 12.69
N VAL A 668 -13.96 23.00 12.95
CA VAL A 668 -14.56 23.12 14.29
C VAL A 668 -14.98 21.77 14.84
N SER A 669 -15.61 20.92 14.01
CA SER A 669 -16.04 19.58 14.43
C SER A 669 -16.05 18.60 13.26
N VAL A 670 -15.84 17.30 13.55
CA VAL A 670 -15.84 16.21 12.57
C VAL A 670 -16.68 15.05 13.13
N ASN A 671 -17.80 14.71 12.49
CA ASN A 671 -18.75 13.73 13.00
C ASN A 671 -19.11 12.67 11.96
N SER A 672 -18.69 11.42 12.19
CA SER A 672 -19.04 10.27 11.33
C SER A 672 -20.30 9.54 11.80
N TYR A 673 -21.16 9.13 10.86
CA TYR A 673 -22.36 8.35 11.15
C TYR A 673 -22.61 7.27 10.08
N MET A 674 -23.13 6.12 10.53
CA MET A 674 -23.60 5.07 9.61
C MET A 674 -25.05 5.30 9.24
N THR A 675 -25.35 5.26 7.95
CA THR A 675 -26.71 5.14 7.45
C THR A 675 -27.19 3.69 7.60
N LYS A 676 -28.49 3.45 7.39
CA LYS A 676 -29.06 2.10 7.52
C LYS A 676 -28.53 1.13 6.47
N ASN A 677 -28.04 1.63 5.33
CA ASN A 677 -27.41 0.84 4.27
C ASN A 677 -25.91 0.57 4.49
N MET A 678 -25.40 0.64 5.73
CA MET A 678 -23.99 0.39 6.06
C MET A 678 -22.99 1.37 5.41
N LYS A 679 -23.45 2.45 4.78
CA LYS A 679 -22.58 3.55 4.32
C LYS A 679 -22.23 4.45 5.50
N ILE A 680 -21.01 4.99 5.51
CA ILE A 680 -20.55 5.93 6.53
C ILE A 680 -20.28 7.26 5.85
N TYR A 681 -20.87 8.32 6.40
CA TYR A 681 -20.63 9.69 6.00
C TYR A 681 -20.01 10.45 7.17
N THR A 682 -19.24 11.48 6.86
CA THR A 682 -18.62 12.38 7.83
C THR A 682 -19.04 13.81 7.54
N ASP A 683 -19.71 14.44 8.51
CA ASP A 683 -20.02 15.86 8.48
C ASP A 683 -18.85 16.64 9.08
N VAL A 684 -18.36 17.63 8.34
CA VAL A 684 -17.26 18.53 8.74
C VAL A 684 -17.81 19.93 8.88
N GLU A 685 -17.74 20.46 10.11
CA GLU A 685 -18.12 21.84 10.41
C GLU A 685 -16.88 22.74 10.37
N ILE A 686 -16.97 23.84 9.64
CA ILE A 686 -15.89 24.84 9.51
C ILE A 686 -16.37 26.23 9.91
N GLU A 687 -15.47 27.01 10.53
CA GLU A 687 -15.62 28.45 10.74
C GLU A 687 -14.96 29.19 9.58
N VAL A 688 -15.71 30.05 8.90
CA VAL A 688 -15.25 30.79 7.72
C VAL A 688 -14.43 32.01 8.15
N ILE A 689 -13.15 32.03 7.79
CA ILE A 689 -12.22 33.11 8.10
C ILE A 689 -12.24 34.19 7.01
N ASP A 690 -12.15 33.79 5.75
CA ASP A 690 -12.16 34.69 4.58
C ASP A 690 -12.90 34.02 3.42
N THR A 691 -13.78 34.78 2.76
CA THR A 691 -14.51 34.32 1.59
C THR A 691 -13.82 34.78 0.31
N ILE A 692 -13.29 33.83 -0.46
CA ILE A 692 -12.58 34.08 -1.71
C ILE A 692 -13.57 34.11 -2.89
N LYS A 693 -14.47 33.12 -2.95
CA LYS A 693 -15.53 32.97 -3.96
C LYS A 693 -16.83 32.49 -3.27
N GLY A 694 -17.98 32.85 -3.84
CA GLY A 694 -19.31 32.48 -3.35
C GLY A 694 -19.90 33.47 -2.34
N ASP A 695 -21.19 33.32 -2.05
CA ASP A 695 -21.96 34.17 -1.14
C ASP A 695 -22.02 33.57 0.27
N ILE A 696 -20.84 33.37 0.90
CA ILE A 696 -20.72 32.87 2.27
C ILE A 696 -20.18 33.99 3.17
N ASN A 697 -20.81 34.21 4.32
CA ASN A 697 -20.42 35.29 5.23
C ASN A 697 -19.18 34.91 6.05
N GLU A 698 -18.23 35.82 6.16
CA GLU A 698 -17.10 35.70 7.10
C GLU A 698 -17.61 35.60 8.56
N GLY A 699 -16.95 34.79 9.38
CA GLY A 699 -17.34 34.49 10.76
C GLY A 699 -18.58 33.61 10.92
N SER A 700 -19.12 33.07 9.82
CA SER A 700 -20.21 32.09 9.88
C SER A 700 -19.69 30.65 9.98
N SER A 701 -20.55 29.74 10.44
CA SER A 701 -20.30 28.29 10.39
C SER A 701 -20.92 27.70 9.13
N LEU A 702 -20.19 26.78 8.49
CA LEU A 702 -20.61 26.03 7.32
C LEU A 702 -20.38 24.54 7.59
N VAL A 703 -21.32 23.69 7.17
CA VAL A 703 -21.16 22.23 7.23
C VAL A 703 -21.14 21.67 5.82
N PHE A 704 -20.15 20.85 5.53
CA PHE A 704 -20.11 20.02 4.32
C PHE A 704 -19.96 18.54 4.70
N THR A 705 -20.49 17.65 3.85
CA THR A 705 -20.50 16.20 4.10
C THR A 705 -19.61 15.50 3.08
N ILE A 706 -18.78 14.55 3.54
CA ILE A 706 -17.99 13.67 2.69
C ILE A 706 -18.32 12.20 2.99
N ILE A 707 -18.12 11.30 2.02
CA ILE A 707 -18.22 9.85 2.26
C ILE A 707 -16.95 9.32 2.92
N GLY A 708 -17.12 8.26 3.70
CA GLY A 708 -16.06 7.63 4.47
C GLY A 708 -16.10 8.08 5.92
N GLY A 709 -15.32 7.38 6.74
CA GLY A 709 -15.26 7.58 8.17
C GLY A 709 -15.37 6.26 8.93
N GLU A 710 -15.47 6.39 10.24
CA GLU A 710 -15.47 5.25 11.14
C GLU A 710 -16.64 5.35 12.12
N THR A 711 -17.33 4.23 12.33
CA THR A 711 -18.41 4.15 13.32
C THR A 711 -18.62 2.71 13.77
N ASN A 712 -18.72 2.49 15.09
CA ASN A 712 -19.06 1.18 15.68
C ASN A 712 -18.20 -0.01 15.19
N GLY A 713 -16.92 0.21 14.86
CA GLY A 713 -16.00 -0.83 14.37
C GLY A 713 -16.12 -1.16 12.88
N PHE A 714 -16.96 -0.44 12.14
CA PHE A 714 -16.99 -0.43 10.68
C PHE A 714 -16.17 0.75 10.16
N VAL A 715 -15.35 0.47 9.16
CA VAL A 715 -14.57 1.47 8.46
C VAL A 715 -15.03 1.48 7.00
N MET A 716 -15.46 2.66 6.56
CA MET A 716 -15.72 2.93 5.16
C MET A 716 -14.64 3.85 4.67
N VAL A 717 -14.01 3.44 3.60
CA VAL A 717 -12.93 4.20 3.03
C VAL A 717 -13.29 4.53 1.60
N CYS A 718 -13.28 5.84 1.33
CA CYS A 718 -13.46 6.38 0.01
C CYS A 718 -12.18 7.08 -0.40
N SER A 719 -11.84 6.82 -1.64
CA SER A 719 -10.61 7.27 -2.20
C SER A 719 -10.53 8.75 -2.46
N GLU A 720 -9.34 9.32 -2.29
CA GLU A 720 -9.08 10.75 -2.55
C GLU A 720 -10.05 11.69 -1.83
N MET A 721 -10.75 11.21 -0.80
CA MET A 721 -11.48 12.05 0.13
C MET A 721 -10.52 12.48 1.24
N PRO A 722 -10.39 13.79 1.49
CA PRO A 722 -9.52 14.28 2.54
C PRO A 722 -10.07 13.90 3.90
N LYS A 723 -9.16 13.61 4.81
CA LYS A 723 -9.44 13.49 6.24
C LYS A 723 -9.18 14.84 6.93
N PHE A 724 -10.11 15.24 7.78
CA PHE A 724 -10.01 16.46 8.58
C PHE A 724 -9.86 16.10 10.06
N ASN A 725 -9.12 16.93 10.78
CA ASN A 725 -9.06 16.93 12.23
C ASN A 725 -9.57 18.27 12.77
N GLU A 726 -10.14 18.24 13.97
CA GLU A 726 -10.54 19.47 14.66
C GLU A 726 -9.33 20.39 14.86
N GLY A 727 -9.48 21.65 14.48
CA GLY A 727 -8.44 22.66 14.56
C GLY A 727 -7.60 22.86 13.30
N ASP A 728 -7.73 22.00 12.28
CA ASP A 728 -7.05 22.17 10.99
C ASP A 728 -7.44 23.52 10.37
N GLU A 729 -6.45 24.30 9.92
CA GLU A 729 -6.68 25.51 9.12
C GLU A 729 -6.50 25.15 7.64
N VAL A 730 -7.53 25.43 6.83
CA VAL A 730 -7.60 24.95 5.44
C VAL A 730 -8.31 25.96 4.55
N ILE A 731 -7.89 26.01 3.29
CA ILE A 731 -8.66 26.61 2.20
C ILE A 731 -9.41 25.47 1.53
N VAL A 732 -10.74 25.57 1.47
CA VAL A 732 -11.62 24.56 0.89
C VAL A 732 -12.35 25.07 -0.34
N TYR A 733 -12.47 24.20 -1.33
CA TYR A 733 -13.13 24.43 -2.61
C TYR A 733 -14.44 23.62 -2.63
N LEU A 734 -15.55 24.34 -2.60
CA LEU A 734 -16.86 23.80 -2.26
C LEU A 734 -17.84 23.89 -3.42
N ARG A 735 -18.70 22.89 -3.48
CA ARG A 735 -19.86 22.83 -4.37
C ARG A 735 -21.13 22.80 -3.53
N TYR A 736 -22.16 23.51 -3.99
CA TYR A 736 -23.48 23.52 -3.38
C TYR A 736 -24.42 22.60 -4.14
N LEU A 737 -25.09 21.72 -3.41
CA LEU A 737 -26.08 20.79 -3.92
C LEU A 737 -27.49 21.37 -3.67
N PRO A 738 -28.19 21.93 -4.68
CA PRO A 738 -29.38 22.76 -4.45
C PRO A 738 -30.64 22.04 -3.96
N LYS A 739 -30.90 20.77 -4.34
CA LYS A 739 -32.10 20.04 -3.86
C LYS A 739 -31.85 19.45 -2.47
N SER A 740 -30.65 18.93 -2.21
CA SER A 740 -30.29 18.43 -0.87
C SER A 740 -30.00 19.57 0.12
N LYS A 741 -29.71 20.77 -0.39
CA LYS A 741 -29.30 21.97 0.37
C LYS A 741 -28.04 21.74 1.21
N LYS A 742 -27.10 20.98 0.67
CA LYS A 742 -25.84 20.62 1.34
C LYS A 742 -24.65 21.18 0.58
N TRP A 743 -23.55 21.37 1.31
CA TRP A 743 -22.24 21.62 0.72
C TRP A 743 -21.42 20.34 0.70
N THR A 744 -20.51 20.24 -0.27
CA THR A 744 -19.54 19.16 -0.41
C THR A 744 -18.26 19.69 -1.06
N LEU A 745 -17.23 18.86 -1.14
CA LEU A 745 -15.97 19.18 -1.80
C LEU A 745 -16.10 19.03 -3.32
N TYR A 746 -15.45 19.92 -4.07
CA TYR A 746 -15.53 19.89 -5.53
C TYR A 746 -14.68 18.79 -6.18
N ALA A 747 -13.54 18.39 -5.62
CA ALA A 747 -12.52 17.54 -6.24
C ALA A 747 -11.69 16.76 -5.21
N GLY A 748 -12.33 16.16 -4.20
CA GLY A 748 -11.63 15.36 -3.17
C GLY A 748 -10.48 16.12 -2.49
N THR A 749 -9.32 15.48 -2.37
CA THR A 749 -8.08 16.00 -1.75
C THR A 749 -7.62 17.31 -2.39
N ARG A 750 -7.76 17.45 -3.71
CA ARG A 750 -7.41 18.66 -4.48
C ARG A 750 -8.23 19.88 -4.05
N SER A 751 -9.40 19.67 -3.44
CA SER A 751 -10.25 20.73 -2.87
C SER A 751 -9.82 21.20 -1.49
N VAL A 752 -8.66 20.79 -1.02
CA VAL A 752 -8.11 21.24 0.26
C VAL A 752 -6.69 21.73 0.03
N THR A 753 -6.42 22.93 0.53
CA THR A 753 -5.06 23.46 0.66
C THR A 753 -4.81 23.72 2.14
N SER A 754 -3.82 23.05 2.72
CA SER A 754 -3.49 23.18 4.14
C SER A 754 -2.85 24.54 4.43
N VAL A 755 -3.21 25.14 5.56
CA VAL A 755 -2.61 26.39 6.06
C VAL A 755 -1.84 26.09 7.33
N ASN A 756 -0.53 26.25 7.27
CA ASN A 756 0.36 25.99 8.40
C ASN A 756 0.92 27.30 8.94
N THR A 757 1.11 27.34 10.25
CA THR A 757 1.73 28.48 10.95
C THR A 757 3.14 28.10 11.37
N ASP A 758 4.12 28.89 10.98
CA ASP A 758 5.49 28.77 11.50
C ASP A 758 5.49 29.13 12.98
N GLU A 759 5.76 28.16 13.86
CA GLU A 759 5.77 28.36 15.31
C GLU A 759 6.83 29.39 15.77
N THR A 760 7.89 29.60 14.98
CA THR A 760 8.99 30.51 15.33
C THR A 760 8.67 31.94 14.92
N THR A 761 8.10 32.13 13.72
CA THR A 761 7.85 33.47 13.16
C THR A 761 6.39 33.93 13.29
N GLY A 762 5.46 33.02 13.59
CA GLY A 762 4.02 33.24 13.57
C GLY A 762 3.43 33.47 12.18
N LYS A 763 4.24 33.33 11.11
CA LYS A 763 3.79 33.56 9.73
C LYS A 763 3.04 32.33 9.20
N LYS A 764 1.94 32.58 8.50
CA LYS A 764 1.14 31.54 7.84
C LYS A 764 1.60 31.30 6.42
N TYR A 765 1.65 30.04 6.03
CA TYR A 765 1.98 29.59 4.68
C TYR A 765 1.03 28.49 4.24
N VAL A 766 0.76 28.43 2.94
CA VAL A 766 -0.06 27.36 2.36
C VAL A 766 0.82 26.19 1.94
N MET A 767 0.27 24.99 2.01
CA MET A 767 0.86 23.74 1.52
C MET A 767 -0.23 22.97 0.79
N PRO A 768 0.12 22.18 -0.24
CA PRO A 768 -0.85 21.26 -0.82
C PRO A 768 -1.29 20.23 0.24
N TYR A 769 -2.53 19.76 0.14
CA TYR A 769 -3.03 18.71 1.04
C TYR A 769 -2.36 17.35 0.74
N SER A 770 -2.19 17.03 -0.54
CA SER A 770 -1.51 15.82 -1.01
C SER A 770 -0.23 16.14 -1.80
N GLU A 771 0.80 15.29 -1.72
CA GLU A 771 2.01 15.44 -2.54
C GLU A 771 1.72 15.34 -4.04
N ILE A 772 0.64 14.66 -4.44
CA ILE A 772 0.18 14.63 -5.84
C ILE A 772 -0.15 16.06 -6.32
N ASP A 773 -0.65 16.91 -5.43
CA ASP A 773 -0.97 18.31 -5.72
C ASP A 773 0.28 19.21 -5.74
N MET A 774 1.46 18.71 -5.35
CA MET A 774 2.71 19.50 -5.38
C MET A 774 3.04 20.01 -6.78
N LEU A 775 2.64 19.30 -7.82
CA LEU A 775 2.82 19.73 -9.20
C LEU A 775 2.16 21.10 -9.43
N TYR A 776 0.92 21.24 -8.99
CA TYR A 776 0.12 22.45 -9.10
C TYR A 776 0.54 23.51 -8.11
N PHE A 777 0.85 23.10 -6.88
CA PHE A 777 1.37 24.01 -5.88
C PHE A 777 2.65 24.72 -6.35
N ASN A 778 3.55 24.00 -7.03
CA ASN A 778 4.75 24.57 -7.62
C ASN A 778 4.45 25.54 -8.77
N GLN A 779 3.39 25.31 -9.54
CA GLN A 779 2.91 26.25 -10.56
C GLN A 779 2.41 27.53 -9.91
N ASP A 780 1.54 27.41 -8.91
CA ASP A 780 1.00 28.54 -8.16
C ASP A 780 2.14 29.35 -7.53
N LYS A 781 3.11 28.68 -6.92
CA LYS A 781 4.30 29.32 -6.32
C LYS A 781 5.06 30.19 -7.31
N LYS A 782 5.24 29.74 -8.55
CA LYS A 782 5.91 30.52 -9.61
C LYS A 782 5.09 31.72 -10.06
N VAL A 783 3.76 31.58 -10.15
CA VAL A 783 2.87 32.69 -10.55
C VAL A 783 2.83 33.74 -9.44
N VAL A 784 2.67 33.31 -8.19
CA VAL A 784 2.64 34.19 -7.02
C VAL A 784 3.97 34.94 -6.90
N SER A 785 5.11 34.24 -6.89
CA SER A 785 6.43 34.88 -6.79
C SER A 785 6.74 35.88 -7.93
N LYS A 786 6.28 35.63 -9.15
CA LYS A 786 6.39 36.61 -10.26
C LYS A 786 5.55 37.87 -10.04
N SER A 787 4.41 37.75 -9.35
CA SER A 787 3.53 38.88 -9.01
C SER A 787 4.02 39.69 -7.80
N SER A 788 4.86 39.09 -6.95
CA SER A 788 5.45 39.69 -5.74
C SER A 788 6.78 40.40 -5.98
N ALA A 789 7.18 40.69 -7.24
CA ALA A 789 8.50 41.23 -7.60
C ALA A 789 8.83 42.56 -6.89
N GLY A 790 9.44 42.42 -5.71
CA GLY A 790 9.79 43.52 -4.81
C GLY A 790 10.38 43.07 -3.47
N GLU A 791 10.87 41.84 -3.31
CA GLU A 791 11.76 41.47 -2.21
C GLU A 791 12.52 40.18 -2.59
N GLU A 792 13.84 40.31 -2.77
CA GLU A 792 14.76 39.16 -2.75
C GLU A 792 14.79 38.65 -1.32
N ASP A 793 14.04 37.60 -1.01
CA ASP A 793 14.36 36.78 0.15
C ASP A 793 14.52 35.33 -0.31
N SER A 794 15.77 34.89 -0.25
CA SER A 794 16.16 33.50 -0.34
C SER A 794 15.36 32.70 0.68
N ASN A 795 14.60 31.70 0.23
CA ASN A 795 14.63 30.37 0.82
C ASN A 795 13.67 29.42 0.10
N GLU A 796 13.92 28.15 0.29
CA GLU A 796 13.15 26.96 -0.08
C GLU A 796 11.69 26.94 0.43
N GLY A 797 11.10 28.09 0.82
CA GLY A 797 9.87 28.20 1.59
C GLY A 797 8.57 28.16 0.79
N ASN A 798 7.51 27.72 1.46
CA ASN A 798 6.12 27.64 0.98
C ASN A 798 5.53 29.01 0.62
N ILE A 799 4.40 29.04 -0.10
CA ILE A 799 3.75 30.31 -0.51
C ILE A 799 3.15 30.99 0.73
N PRO A 800 3.44 32.28 0.99
CA PRO A 800 2.80 33.01 2.09
C PRO A 800 1.27 33.03 1.94
N TYR A 801 0.55 32.80 3.04
CA TYR A 801 -0.92 32.69 3.04
C TYR A 801 -1.60 33.90 2.38
N GLU A 802 -1.22 35.12 2.78
CA GLU A 802 -1.82 36.36 2.27
C GLU A 802 -1.61 36.55 0.76
N GLU A 803 -0.44 36.17 0.25
CA GLU A 803 -0.15 36.24 -1.19
C GLU A 803 -0.98 35.21 -1.97
N TYR A 804 -1.17 34.02 -1.40
CA TYR A 804 -1.98 32.98 -2.01
C TYR A 804 -3.46 33.36 -2.07
N ILE A 805 -4.01 33.90 -0.97
CA ILE A 805 -5.39 34.41 -0.93
C ILE A 805 -5.61 35.50 -1.99
N LYS A 806 -4.66 36.43 -2.12
CA LYS A 806 -4.70 37.48 -3.16
C LYS A 806 -4.69 36.89 -4.58
N TYR A 807 -3.85 35.88 -4.80
CA TYR A 807 -3.81 35.15 -6.07
C TYR A 807 -5.16 34.50 -6.41
N LEU A 808 -5.76 33.76 -5.46
CA LEU A 808 -7.08 33.13 -5.68
C LEU A 808 -8.18 34.17 -5.94
N LYS A 809 -8.19 35.29 -5.20
CA LYS A 809 -9.14 36.40 -5.43
C LYS A 809 -8.99 37.03 -6.82
N ASN A 810 -7.78 37.06 -7.39
CA ASN A 810 -7.55 37.54 -8.76
C ASN A 810 -8.08 36.55 -9.82
N LEU A 811 -8.01 35.24 -9.58
CA LEU A 811 -8.55 34.23 -10.49
C LEU A 811 -10.07 34.37 -10.67
N LYS A 812 -10.81 34.72 -9.60
CA LYS A 812 -12.24 35.01 -9.65
C LYS A 812 -12.63 36.16 -10.60
N SER A 813 -11.70 37.10 -10.84
CA SER A 813 -11.98 38.34 -11.58
C SER A 813 -11.83 38.22 -13.11
N LYS A 814 -11.36 37.06 -13.57
CA LYS A 814 -11.38 36.66 -14.97
C LYS A 814 -12.64 35.87 -15.26
#